data_AF-A0A2D9RZF5-F1
#
_entry.id   AF-A0A2D9RZF5-F1
#
_cell.length_a   1.000
_cell.length_b   1.000
_cell.length_c   1.000
_cell.angle_alpha   90.00
_cell.angle_beta   90.00
_cell.angle_gamma   90.00
#
_symmetry.space_group_name_H-M   'P 1'
#
loop_
_entity.id
_entity.type
_entity.pdbx_description
1 polymer ?
#
loop_
_entity_poly.entity_id
_entity_poly.type
_entity_poly.pdbx_seq_one_letter_code
_entity_poly.pdbx_strand_id
1 'polypeptide(L)'
;MRKLIVLLTLTGIAACSGEAPVSSDTTASQSQQPPVETASYNVLFGGTDVGDMTISQSGTLIDIRYGFSNNGRGASSEETLLLSEAGLPISWKITGKTTFGNQVNETYEVKDGQASWTSAAGSGEADASNKPIYIAQNPSPYALYTYAKTVLDAGGEPYPALPAGQVTVTPKESLTLQGKDGKLAVTLYAVGGINLNPSYILLDEQQQYVGTVSPRFALLKAGFEDEDSRLRELTATLNTQRYEDIASNVTHEYEQPVRINNVRIFDPKSLSLTDPVSVVMTGDTITAIEDVRSAPSDDEVFIEGEGGTLVAGLYDMHGHVGDNQAIMNVMAGVTGIRDMGNEDDVLSDLIDKIDRGVLIGPTITKSGFIEGVSEFSAATGELADSKEKALELVRNYAEKGYWQIKIYNSMNGDWVEDMAAEAHRLGMRVAGHVPAFYRADQMIEAGYDELTHINQIMLGWVLGPEEDTRTLFRITGMKRFVDLDLNSDKVQHTLKLMADNNIAHDPTAVIHEYAMTGRNGITNFAVRDYIDHMPISVQRSAKSAMLNVADEAEDEAYLAAYQKILDTLALMHERGILLVPGTDMGGAFYLHRELELFEKIGMTAAEALRRGSYDMAQYLGHTERGSIEVGKQADFFLVPGDPTEDLKAIKTIAMVATQGRIYFPTEVYPSFGIQPFTEVPEVHIPD
;
A
#
# COMPACT_ATOMS: atom_id res chain seq x y z
N MET A 1 49.01 -80.60 3.36
CA MET A 1 49.20 -80.96 4.79
C MET A 1 47.84 -81.36 5.38
N ARG A 2 47.85 -82.20 6.44
CA ARG A 2 46.81 -82.41 7.51
C ARG A 2 45.60 -81.43 7.50
N LYS A 3 44.31 -81.77 7.71
CA LYS A 3 43.46 -82.96 8.08
C LYS A 3 41.99 -82.60 7.65
N LEU A 4 40.87 -83.37 7.63
CA LEU A 4 40.36 -84.79 7.61
C LEU A 4 38.90 -84.69 7.00
N ILE A 5 38.22 -85.67 6.34
CA ILE A 5 37.48 -86.89 6.82
C ILE A 5 36.35 -86.56 7.84
N VAL A 6 35.07 -87.00 7.73
CA VAL A 6 34.39 -87.90 6.75
C VAL A 6 32.84 -87.77 6.69
N LEU A 7 32.26 -88.33 5.61
CA LEU A 7 30.93 -88.93 5.33
C LEU A 7 29.76 -89.01 6.37
N LEU A 8 28.52 -89.06 5.80
CA LEU A 8 27.21 -89.64 6.20
C LEU A 8 27.12 -90.49 7.52
N THR A 9 25.98 -90.61 8.23
CA THR A 9 24.65 -91.09 7.76
C THR A 9 23.50 -90.96 8.80
N LEU A 10 22.25 -90.85 8.32
CA LEU A 10 20.93 -91.37 8.81
C LEU A 10 20.48 -91.51 10.30
N THR A 11 19.18 -91.18 10.51
CA THR A 11 18.15 -91.75 11.43
C THR A 11 18.28 -91.71 12.97
N GLY A 12 17.19 -91.27 13.64
CA GLY A 12 16.63 -92.07 14.76
C GLY A 12 15.91 -91.37 15.93
N ILE A 13 14.57 -91.43 15.94
CA ILE A 13 13.68 -91.57 17.13
C ILE A 13 13.48 -90.33 18.04
N ALA A 14 12.27 -90.24 18.62
CA ALA A 14 11.71 -89.10 19.34
C ALA A 14 11.95 -89.10 20.87
N ALA A 15 11.76 -87.94 21.49
CA ALA A 15 11.39 -87.76 22.89
C ALA A 15 10.36 -86.62 23.02
N CYS A 16 9.36 -86.77 23.89
CA CYS A 16 8.33 -85.76 24.15
C CYS A 16 8.46 -85.22 25.57
N SER A 17 8.29 -83.91 25.78
CA SER A 17 7.72 -83.34 27.01
C SER A 17 7.53 -81.81 26.93
N GLY A 18 6.47 -81.32 27.57
CA GLY A 18 6.42 -79.97 28.16
C GLY A 18 6.10 -78.80 27.25
N GLU A 19 4.85 -78.66 26.81
CA GLU A 19 4.31 -77.32 26.50
C GLU A 19 4.16 -76.51 27.79
N ALA A 20 4.54 -75.23 27.74
CA ALA A 20 4.12 -74.21 28.69
C ALA A 20 3.61 -73.01 27.87
N PRO A 21 2.35 -72.58 28.00
CA PRO A 21 1.81 -71.50 27.19
C PRO A 21 2.43 -70.16 27.61
N VAL A 22 3.24 -69.58 26.72
CA VAL A 22 3.69 -68.19 26.85
C VAL A 22 2.51 -67.28 26.49
N SER A 23 2.08 -66.43 27.42
CA SER A 23 1.01 -65.46 27.18
C SER A 23 1.45 -64.41 26.16
N SER A 24 0.83 -64.41 24.98
CA SER A 24 1.09 -63.44 23.92
C SER A 24 0.05 -62.30 23.89
N ASP A 25 -0.29 -61.76 25.05
CA ASP A 25 -1.05 -60.51 25.15
C ASP A 25 -0.11 -59.30 25.01
N THR A 26 0.33 -59.08 23.78
CA THR A 26 0.77 -57.76 23.32
C THR A 26 -0.23 -57.24 22.32
N THR A 27 -1.34 -56.70 22.84
CA THR A 27 -2.21 -55.77 22.11
C THR A 27 -1.38 -54.55 21.73
N ALA A 28 -0.75 -54.61 20.56
CA ALA A 28 -0.13 -53.45 19.93
C ALA A 28 -1.22 -52.40 19.72
N SER A 29 -1.21 -51.37 20.57
CA SER A 29 -2.05 -50.19 20.39
C SER A 29 -1.66 -49.55 19.07
N GLN A 30 -2.42 -49.85 18.01
CA GLN A 30 -2.35 -49.09 16.78
C GLN A 30 -2.87 -47.71 17.12
N SER A 31 -1.95 -46.76 17.33
CA SER A 31 -2.27 -45.34 17.34
C SER A 31 -2.82 -45.00 15.96
N GLN A 32 -4.15 -45.05 15.83
CA GLN A 32 -4.84 -44.56 14.65
C GLN A 32 -4.41 -43.10 14.45
N GLN A 33 -3.84 -42.79 13.29
CA GLN A 33 -3.56 -41.39 12.96
C GLN A 33 -4.89 -40.62 13.00
N PRO A 34 -4.91 -39.37 13.49
CA PRO A 34 -6.14 -38.59 13.52
C PRO A 34 -6.74 -38.52 12.11
N PRO A 35 -8.07 -38.62 11.97
CA PRO A 35 -8.72 -38.45 10.67
C PRO A 35 -8.27 -37.12 10.07
N VAL A 36 -8.02 -37.12 8.76
CA VAL A 36 -7.69 -35.88 8.03
C VAL A 36 -8.99 -35.21 7.65
N GLU A 37 -9.22 -34.02 8.20
CA GLU A 37 -10.33 -33.14 7.82
C GLU A 37 -9.82 -32.16 6.77
N THR A 38 -10.62 -31.90 5.73
CA THR A 38 -10.23 -31.04 4.59
C THR A 38 -11.32 -30.00 4.34
N ALA A 39 -10.90 -28.75 4.14
CA ALA A 39 -11.77 -27.64 3.78
C ALA A 39 -11.16 -26.82 2.65
N SER A 40 -11.99 -26.41 1.68
CA SER A 40 -11.58 -25.56 0.56
C SER A 40 -12.35 -24.24 0.54
N TYR A 41 -11.72 -23.21 -0.01
CA TYR A 41 -12.15 -21.83 -0.04
C TYR A 41 -11.78 -21.20 -1.39
N ASN A 42 -12.59 -20.29 -1.91
CA ASN A 42 -12.37 -19.61 -3.20
C ASN A 42 -11.94 -18.16 -2.97
N VAL A 43 -10.97 -17.69 -3.76
CA VAL A 43 -10.45 -16.32 -3.74
C VAL A 43 -11.21 -15.49 -4.78
N LEU A 44 -11.98 -14.52 -4.30
CA LEU A 44 -12.82 -13.64 -5.10
C LEU A 44 -12.26 -12.23 -5.07
N PHE A 45 -12.01 -11.64 -6.24
CA PHE A 45 -11.54 -10.27 -6.40
C PHE A 45 -12.56 -9.51 -7.25
N GLY A 46 -13.28 -8.55 -6.66
CA GLY A 46 -14.41 -7.88 -7.32
C GLY A 46 -15.49 -8.85 -7.85
N GLY A 47 -15.72 -9.98 -7.17
CA GLY A 47 -16.64 -11.04 -7.62
C GLY A 47 -16.09 -12.00 -8.68
N THR A 48 -14.84 -11.83 -9.15
CA THR A 48 -14.17 -12.77 -10.06
C THR A 48 -13.36 -13.79 -9.28
N ASP A 49 -13.55 -15.09 -9.54
CA ASP A 49 -12.69 -16.15 -9.01
C ASP A 49 -11.30 -16.08 -9.67
N VAL A 50 -10.27 -15.94 -8.83
CA VAL A 50 -8.86 -15.79 -9.23
C VAL A 50 -7.93 -16.77 -8.52
N GLY A 51 -8.44 -17.74 -7.75
CA GLY A 51 -7.61 -18.63 -6.93
C GLY A 51 -8.33 -19.37 -5.81
N ASP A 52 -7.58 -20.13 -5.01
CA ASP A 52 -8.14 -20.97 -3.94
C ASP A 52 -7.28 -20.97 -2.66
N MET A 53 -7.88 -21.47 -1.59
CA MET A 53 -7.16 -22.00 -0.43
C MET A 53 -7.72 -23.37 -0.06
N THR A 54 -6.85 -24.33 0.23
CA THR A 54 -7.23 -25.66 0.74
C THR A 54 -6.45 -25.96 2.02
N ILE A 55 -7.17 -26.34 3.07
CA ILE A 55 -6.65 -26.72 4.39
C ILE A 55 -6.83 -28.22 4.57
N SER A 56 -5.83 -28.91 5.11
CA SER A 56 -5.92 -30.30 5.56
C SER A 56 -5.36 -30.44 6.98
N GLN A 57 -6.19 -30.86 7.93
CA GLN A 57 -5.87 -30.92 9.35
C GLN A 57 -5.92 -32.36 9.88
N SER A 58 -4.90 -32.76 10.65
CA SER A 58 -4.83 -34.04 11.37
C SER A 58 -4.41 -33.77 12.82
N GLY A 59 -5.40 -33.66 13.71
CA GLY A 59 -5.18 -33.24 15.10
C GLY A 59 -4.71 -31.79 15.18
N THR A 60 -3.51 -31.55 15.73
CA THR A 60 -2.89 -30.22 15.81
C THR A 60 -1.98 -29.87 14.64
N LEU A 61 -1.76 -30.79 13.69
CA LEU A 61 -1.03 -30.54 12.46
C LEU A 61 -1.99 -30.05 11.36
N ILE A 62 -1.64 -28.95 10.70
CA ILE A 62 -2.43 -28.31 9.64
C ILE A 62 -1.50 -28.04 8.46
N ASP A 63 -1.78 -28.63 7.30
CA ASP A 63 -1.17 -28.26 6.03
C ASP A 63 -2.12 -27.34 5.24
N ILE A 64 -1.60 -26.25 4.67
CA ILE A 64 -2.37 -25.24 3.93
C ILE A 64 -1.73 -25.03 2.57
N ARG A 65 -2.56 -24.95 1.52
CA ARG A 65 -2.18 -24.38 0.22
C ARG A 65 -3.05 -23.18 -0.08
N TYR A 66 -2.46 -22.12 -0.58
CA TYR A 66 -3.12 -20.88 -0.96
C TYR A 66 -2.48 -20.30 -2.21
N GLY A 67 -3.27 -19.75 -3.13
CA GLY A 67 -2.73 -18.95 -4.21
C GLY A 67 -3.80 -18.26 -5.06
N PHE A 68 -3.41 -17.15 -5.68
CA PHE A 68 -4.26 -16.44 -6.64
C PHE A 68 -3.44 -15.82 -7.78
N SER A 69 -4.12 -15.40 -8.85
CA SER A 69 -3.52 -14.66 -9.96
C SER A 69 -4.52 -13.67 -10.57
N ASN A 70 -4.25 -12.37 -10.45
CA ASN A 70 -5.03 -11.28 -11.03
C ASN A 70 -4.12 -10.35 -11.86
N ASN A 71 -4.52 -9.98 -13.08
CA ASN A 71 -3.73 -9.23 -14.07
C ASN A 71 -2.24 -9.66 -14.13
N GLY A 72 -2.01 -10.96 -14.35
CA GLY A 72 -0.66 -11.54 -14.51
C GLY A 72 0.24 -11.49 -13.26
N ARG A 73 -0.30 -11.18 -12.07
CA ARG A 73 0.42 -11.06 -10.78
C ARG A 73 -0.34 -11.78 -9.69
N GLY A 74 0.33 -12.23 -8.63
CA GLY A 74 -0.35 -12.91 -7.53
C GLY A 74 0.55 -13.71 -6.61
N ALA A 75 0.13 -13.83 -5.36
CA ALA A 75 0.86 -14.52 -4.30
C ALA A 75 0.42 -15.99 -4.16
N SER A 76 1.26 -16.80 -3.52
CA SER A 76 0.91 -18.18 -3.15
C SER A 76 1.77 -18.67 -1.98
N SER A 77 1.19 -19.48 -1.09
CA SER A 77 1.89 -20.19 -0.02
C SER A 77 1.53 -21.68 0.02
N GLU A 78 2.53 -22.53 0.24
CA GLU A 78 2.37 -23.84 0.86
C GLU A 78 2.89 -23.74 2.30
N GLU A 79 2.11 -24.23 3.26
CA GLU A 79 2.37 -24.06 4.68
C GLU A 79 2.16 -25.35 5.46
N THR A 80 2.98 -25.55 6.48
CA THR A 80 2.77 -26.60 7.51
C THR A 80 2.82 -25.91 8.87
N LEU A 81 1.72 -26.00 9.61
CA LEU A 81 1.49 -25.35 10.88
C LEU A 81 1.19 -26.41 11.95
N LEU A 82 1.98 -26.41 13.02
CA LEU A 82 1.79 -27.27 14.20
C LEU A 82 1.30 -26.41 15.37
N LEU A 83 0.11 -26.70 15.86
CA LEU A 83 -0.49 -26.04 17.03
C LEU A 83 -0.19 -26.79 18.33
N SER A 84 -0.29 -26.05 19.43
CA SER A 84 -0.45 -26.59 20.78
C SER A 84 -1.88 -27.10 21.03
N GLU A 85 -2.08 -27.84 22.12
CA GLU A 85 -3.43 -28.16 22.64
C GLU A 85 -4.27 -26.90 22.96
N ALA A 86 -3.62 -25.74 23.11
CA ALA A 86 -4.26 -24.45 23.36
C ALA A 86 -4.37 -23.56 22.09
N GLY A 87 -4.32 -24.15 20.89
CA GLY A 87 -4.53 -23.45 19.61
C GLY A 87 -3.39 -22.53 19.14
N LEU A 88 -2.46 -22.16 20.02
CA LEU A 88 -1.27 -21.36 19.68
C LEU A 88 -0.31 -22.11 18.75
N PRO A 89 0.31 -21.45 17.75
CA PRO A 89 1.40 -22.02 16.96
C PRO A 89 2.61 -22.42 17.82
N ILE A 90 3.07 -23.67 17.67
CA ILE A 90 4.36 -24.17 18.19
C ILE A 90 5.42 -24.14 17.08
N SER A 91 5.05 -24.49 15.85
CA SER A 91 5.92 -24.31 14.69
C SER A 91 5.10 -24.01 13.45
N TRP A 92 5.66 -23.21 12.55
CA TRP A 92 5.03 -22.83 11.28
C TRP A 92 6.12 -22.74 10.23
N LYS A 93 5.93 -23.40 9.09
CA LYS A 93 6.73 -23.23 7.88
C LYS A 93 5.82 -22.68 6.79
N ILE A 94 6.28 -21.67 6.06
CA ILE A 94 5.59 -21.01 4.95
C ILE A 94 6.59 -20.93 3.79
N THR A 95 6.22 -21.44 2.62
CA THR A 95 7.06 -21.39 1.41
C THR A 95 6.23 -20.99 0.19
N GLY A 96 6.74 -20.12 -0.69
CA GLY A 96 5.98 -19.63 -1.84
C GLY A 96 6.52 -18.35 -2.46
N LYS A 97 5.64 -17.40 -2.81
CA LYS A 97 5.99 -16.11 -3.43
C LYS A 97 5.01 -15.00 -3.05
N THR A 98 5.49 -13.75 -3.05
CA THR A 98 4.65 -12.54 -2.97
C THR A 98 4.01 -12.21 -4.33
N THR A 99 3.09 -11.23 -4.35
CA THR A 99 2.38 -10.76 -5.56
C THR A 99 3.30 -10.38 -6.73
N PHE A 100 4.48 -9.83 -6.44
CA PHE A 100 5.50 -9.40 -7.41
C PHE A 100 6.63 -10.43 -7.60
N GLY A 101 6.50 -11.60 -7.00
CA GLY A 101 7.33 -12.78 -7.26
C GLY A 101 8.44 -13.05 -6.25
N ASN A 102 8.81 -12.11 -5.37
CA ASN A 102 9.82 -12.32 -4.32
C ASN A 102 9.51 -13.61 -3.52
N GLN A 103 10.52 -14.47 -3.36
CA GLN A 103 10.35 -15.77 -2.74
C GLN A 103 10.02 -15.66 -1.25
N VAL A 104 8.94 -16.34 -0.84
CA VAL A 104 8.60 -16.54 0.57
C VAL A 104 9.30 -17.80 1.06
N ASN A 105 10.15 -17.66 2.07
CA ASN A 105 10.66 -18.73 2.90
C ASN A 105 10.63 -18.22 4.35
N GLU A 106 9.63 -18.64 5.13
CA GLU A 106 9.45 -18.22 6.52
C GLU A 106 9.26 -19.45 7.42
N THR A 107 9.89 -19.42 8.59
CA THR A 107 9.89 -20.50 9.59
C THR A 107 9.81 -19.91 10.99
N TYR A 108 8.96 -20.48 11.83
CA TYR A 108 8.82 -20.18 13.26
C TYR A 108 8.86 -21.47 14.07
N GLU A 109 9.44 -21.43 15.27
CA GLU A 109 9.47 -22.57 16.20
C GLU A 109 9.61 -22.10 17.67
N VAL A 110 8.87 -22.74 18.57
CA VAL A 110 8.99 -22.59 20.03
C VAL A 110 9.64 -23.85 20.62
N LYS A 111 10.75 -23.67 21.34
CA LYS A 111 11.49 -24.73 22.06
C LYS A 111 11.84 -24.26 23.47
N ASP A 112 11.58 -25.10 24.46
CA ASP A 112 11.95 -24.88 25.87
C ASP A 112 11.57 -23.51 26.47
N GLY A 113 10.49 -22.90 25.94
CA GLY A 113 10.01 -21.56 26.35
C GLY A 113 10.55 -20.39 25.52
N GLN A 114 11.45 -20.63 24.58
CA GLN A 114 12.01 -19.62 23.67
C GLN A 114 11.39 -19.77 22.27
N ALA A 115 10.97 -18.66 21.67
CA ALA A 115 10.60 -18.57 20.26
C ALA A 115 11.80 -18.19 19.39
N SER A 116 11.86 -18.75 18.19
CA SER A 116 12.79 -18.34 17.13
C SER A 116 12.07 -18.29 15.78
N TRP A 117 12.54 -17.41 14.89
CA TRP A 117 12.03 -17.32 13.52
C TRP A 117 13.09 -16.93 12.50
N THR A 118 12.79 -17.18 11.24
CA THR A 118 13.48 -16.65 10.05
C THR A 118 12.43 -16.35 8.99
N SER A 119 12.57 -15.22 8.32
CA SER A 119 11.57 -14.67 7.39
C SER A 119 12.26 -13.78 6.35
N ALA A 120 11.54 -13.29 5.34
CA ALA A 120 12.11 -12.31 4.41
C ALA A 120 12.56 -11.01 5.11
N ALA A 121 11.96 -10.66 6.27
CA ALA A 121 12.40 -9.58 7.15
C ALA A 121 13.67 -9.90 7.98
N GLY A 122 14.29 -11.07 7.80
CA GLY A 122 15.40 -11.59 8.61
C GLY A 122 14.96 -12.55 9.72
N SER A 123 15.90 -12.86 10.61
CA SER A 123 15.74 -13.80 11.73
C SER A 123 15.62 -13.10 13.07
N GLY A 124 15.09 -13.78 14.08
CA GLY A 124 15.01 -13.26 15.45
C GLY A 124 14.63 -14.34 16.46
N GLU A 125 14.77 -14.00 17.75
CA GLU A 125 14.42 -14.84 18.89
C GLU A 125 13.74 -14.00 19.98
N ALA A 126 12.90 -14.61 20.80
CA ALA A 126 12.24 -13.96 21.94
C ALA A 126 11.89 -14.98 23.05
N ASP A 127 11.61 -14.49 24.27
CA ASP A 127 10.88 -15.30 25.25
C ASP A 127 9.46 -15.58 24.74
N ALA A 128 8.99 -16.80 24.96
CA ALA A 128 7.63 -17.25 24.70
C ALA A 128 6.97 -17.84 25.96
N SER A 129 7.53 -17.61 27.15
CA SER A 129 6.97 -18.08 28.43
C SER A 129 5.59 -17.48 28.72
N ASN A 130 5.33 -16.26 28.24
CA ASN A 130 4.01 -15.62 28.26
C ASN A 130 3.10 -16.00 27.07
N LYS A 131 3.52 -16.97 26.23
CA LYS A 131 2.75 -17.56 25.11
C LYS A 131 2.24 -16.57 24.04
N PRO A 132 3.09 -15.70 23.47
CA PRO A 132 2.65 -14.67 22.53
C PRO A 132 2.26 -15.24 21.16
N ILE A 133 1.43 -14.52 20.41
CA ILE A 133 1.06 -14.85 19.02
C ILE A 133 2.21 -14.48 18.08
N TYR A 134 2.66 -15.41 17.22
CA TYR A 134 3.63 -15.07 16.17
C TYR A 134 2.95 -14.46 14.94
N ILE A 135 3.37 -13.25 14.58
CA ILE A 135 2.88 -12.54 13.38
C ILE A 135 3.77 -12.86 12.19
N ALA A 136 3.35 -13.87 11.43
CA ALA A 136 3.99 -14.25 10.17
C ALA A 136 3.93 -13.10 9.14
N GLN A 137 4.97 -13.00 8.30
CA GLN A 137 5.16 -11.90 7.34
C GLN A 137 4.40 -12.12 6.03
N ASN A 138 4.37 -13.35 5.50
CA ASN A 138 3.67 -13.67 4.24
C ASN A 138 2.80 -14.94 4.32
N PRO A 139 1.93 -15.12 5.33
CA PRO A 139 1.02 -16.26 5.40
C PRO A 139 -0.19 -16.11 4.48
N SER A 140 -0.93 -17.20 4.30
CA SER A 140 -2.32 -17.20 3.83
C SER A 140 -3.26 -16.49 4.82
N PRO A 141 -4.47 -16.06 4.40
CA PRO A 141 -5.41 -15.38 5.29
C PRO A 141 -5.88 -16.19 6.51
N TYR A 142 -5.64 -17.51 6.53
CA TYR A 142 -5.85 -18.36 7.71
C TYR A 142 -5.01 -17.92 8.93
N ALA A 143 -3.95 -17.13 8.75
CA ALA A 143 -3.28 -16.44 9.85
C ALA A 143 -4.23 -15.61 10.71
N LEU A 144 -5.19 -14.90 10.10
CA LEU A 144 -6.17 -14.12 10.85
C LEU A 144 -7.06 -14.99 11.73
N TYR A 145 -7.28 -16.26 11.36
CA TYR A 145 -8.00 -17.22 12.19
C TYR A 145 -7.22 -17.64 13.42
N THR A 146 -5.94 -17.99 13.28
CA THR A 146 -5.12 -18.38 14.45
C THR A 146 -4.94 -17.20 15.41
N TYR A 147 -4.80 -15.98 14.89
CA TYR A 147 -4.75 -14.76 15.68
C TYR A 147 -6.09 -14.51 16.38
N ALA A 148 -7.21 -14.49 15.64
CA ALA A 148 -8.52 -14.19 16.18
C ALA A 148 -8.95 -15.20 17.25
N LYS A 149 -8.78 -16.50 16.97
CA LYS A 149 -9.13 -17.57 17.89
C LYS A 149 -8.30 -17.52 19.17
N THR A 150 -7.00 -17.26 19.09
CA THR A 150 -6.14 -17.13 20.29
C THR A 150 -6.66 -16.03 21.23
N VAL A 151 -6.99 -14.85 20.69
CA VAL A 151 -7.51 -13.74 21.50
C VAL A 151 -8.87 -14.08 22.12
N LEU A 152 -9.77 -14.70 21.35
CA LEU A 152 -11.10 -15.09 21.83
C LEU A 152 -11.05 -16.19 22.91
N ASP A 153 -10.21 -17.22 22.72
CA ASP A 153 -9.99 -18.28 23.73
C ASP A 153 -9.31 -17.75 25.00
N ALA A 154 -8.53 -16.66 24.89
CA ALA A 154 -7.93 -15.94 26.01
C ALA A 154 -8.89 -14.95 26.71
N GLY A 155 -10.12 -14.77 26.21
CA GLY A 155 -11.15 -13.92 26.82
C GLY A 155 -11.42 -12.58 26.13
N GLY A 156 -10.76 -12.27 25.02
CA GLY A 156 -11.02 -11.09 24.17
C GLY A 156 -10.12 -9.87 24.41
N GLU A 157 -9.33 -9.86 25.48
CA GLU A 157 -8.42 -8.77 25.82
C GLU A 157 -7.20 -8.67 24.86
N PRO A 158 -6.58 -7.48 24.68
CA PRO A 158 -5.40 -7.30 23.84
C PRO A 158 -4.27 -8.27 24.17
N TYR A 159 -3.85 -9.07 23.19
CA TYR A 159 -2.97 -10.23 23.41
C TYR A 159 -1.55 -9.99 22.88
N PRO A 160 -0.48 -10.34 23.62
CA PRO A 160 0.90 -10.06 23.22
C PRO A 160 1.30 -10.76 21.91
N ALA A 161 2.05 -10.05 21.07
CA ALA A 161 2.48 -10.51 19.76
C ALA A 161 4.02 -10.49 19.59
N LEU A 162 4.54 -11.40 18.76
CA LEU A 162 5.92 -11.44 18.28
C LEU A 162 5.98 -11.04 16.79
N PRO A 163 7.02 -10.30 16.35
CA PRO A 163 8.18 -9.86 17.14
C PRO A 163 7.91 -8.75 18.17
N ALA A 164 6.80 -8.01 18.03
CA ALA A 164 6.37 -6.97 18.96
C ALA A 164 4.86 -6.66 18.79
N GLY A 165 4.32 -5.80 19.66
CA GLY A 165 2.94 -5.31 19.57
C GLY A 165 1.92 -6.22 20.26
N GLN A 166 0.64 -6.01 19.94
CA GLN A 166 -0.49 -6.77 20.47
C GLN A 166 -1.53 -6.98 19.37
N VAL A 167 -2.28 -8.09 19.43
CA VAL A 167 -3.47 -8.35 18.60
C VAL A 167 -4.71 -7.95 19.38
N THR A 168 -5.61 -7.22 18.74
CA THR A 168 -6.96 -6.94 19.25
C THR A 168 -8.01 -7.63 18.39
N VAL A 169 -9.13 -8.04 19.00
CA VAL A 169 -10.28 -8.63 18.29
C VAL A 169 -11.56 -7.99 18.79
N THR A 170 -12.38 -7.49 17.87
CA THR A 170 -13.66 -6.84 18.20
C THR A 170 -14.78 -7.44 17.36
N PRO A 171 -15.86 -7.98 17.96
CA PRO A 171 -17.04 -8.40 17.21
C PRO A 171 -17.69 -7.20 16.52
N LYS A 172 -18.24 -7.41 15.31
CA LYS A 172 -18.92 -6.36 14.53
C LYS A 172 -20.38 -6.70 14.27
N GLU A 173 -20.67 -7.82 13.62
CA GLU A 173 -22.05 -8.21 13.30
C GLU A 173 -22.22 -9.73 13.28
N SER A 174 -23.36 -10.23 13.77
CA SER A 174 -23.76 -11.63 13.62
C SER A 174 -24.71 -11.80 12.44
N LEU A 175 -24.34 -12.67 11.51
CA LEU A 175 -24.97 -12.86 10.20
C LEU A 175 -25.51 -14.28 10.05
N THR A 176 -26.31 -14.51 9.01
CA THR A 176 -26.62 -15.86 8.52
C THR A 176 -26.32 -15.92 7.03
N LEU A 177 -25.27 -16.65 6.67
CA LEU A 177 -24.86 -16.86 5.28
C LEU A 177 -25.73 -17.92 4.63
N GLN A 178 -26.01 -17.76 3.33
CA GLN A 178 -26.73 -18.68 2.48
C GLN A 178 -25.71 -19.47 1.64
N GLY A 179 -25.44 -20.71 2.03
CA GLY A 179 -24.58 -21.62 1.26
C GLY A 179 -25.39 -22.60 0.42
N LYS A 180 -24.73 -23.19 -0.58
CA LYS A 180 -25.33 -24.20 -1.49
C LYS A 180 -25.90 -25.42 -0.75
N ASP A 181 -25.29 -25.80 0.38
CA ASP A 181 -25.74 -26.90 1.25
C ASP A 181 -26.65 -26.45 2.42
N GLY A 182 -26.90 -25.16 2.59
CA GLY A 182 -27.78 -24.63 3.64
C GLY A 182 -27.30 -23.33 4.30
N LYS A 183 -27.96 -22.95 5.39
CA LYS A 183 -27.65 -21.73 6.14
C LYS A 183 -26.56 -21.96 7.18
N LEU A 184 -25.67 -20.98 7.35
CA LEU A 184 -24.64 -20.96 8.39
C LEU A 184 -24.71 -19.67 9.19
N ALA A 185 -24.89 -19.78 10.52
CA ALA A 185 -24.79 -18.65 11.42
C ALA A 185 -23.31 -18.32 11.69
N VAL A 186 -22.94 -17.05 11.57
CA VAL A 186 -21.55 -16.57 11.71
C VAL A 186 -21.51 -15.24 12.45
N THR A 187 -20.34 -14.89 13.00
CA THR A 187 -20.03 -13.54 13.46
C THR A 187 -18.80 -13.01 12.74
N LEU A 188 -18.92 -11.77 12.26
CA LEU A 188 -17.84 -10.98 11.68
C LEU A 188 -17.07 -10.31 12.81
N TYR A 189 -15.75 -10.49 12.84
CA TYR A 189 -14.83 -9.86 13.78
C TYR A 189 -13.84 -8.97 13.01
N ALA A 190 -13.43 -7.87 13.62
CA ALA A 190 -12.29 -7.06 13.19
C ALA A 190 -11.05 -7.46 14.00
N VAL A 191 -9.95 -7.76 13.33
CA VAL A 191 -8.64 -8.09 13.92
C VAL A 191 -7.68 -6.91 13.71
N GLY A 192 -7.13 -6.35 14.80
CA GLY A 192 -6.35 -5.11 14.79
C GLY A 192 -5.04 -5.18 15.58
N GLY A 193 -4.40 -4.00 15.76
CA GLY A 193 -3.17 -3.81 16.56
C GLY A 193 -1.85 -4.12 15.85
N ILE A 194 -1.88 -4.92 14.77
CA ILE A 194 -0.68 -5.37 14.02
C ILE A 194 -0.50 -4.70 12.65
N ASN A 195 -1.52 -4.02 12.13
CA ASN A 195 -1.59 -3.33 10.84
C ASN A 195 -2.23 -1.95 11.01
N LEU A 196 -2.05 -1.06 10.02
CA LEU A 196 -2.66 0.28 10.01
C LEU A 196 -4.19 0.27 10.07
N ASN A 197 -4.81 -0.80 9.53
CA ASN A 197 -6.25 -0.98 9.47
C ASN A 197 -6.62 -2.39 9.95
N PRO A 198 -7.83 -2.59 10.51
CA PRO A 198 -8.31 -3.90 10.87
C PRO A 198 -8.51 -4.79 9.62
N SER A 199 -8.33 -6.09 9.79
CA SER A 199 -8.74 -7.12 8.81
C SER A 199 -10.00 -7.82 9.32
N TYR A 200 -10.98 -8.12 8.46
CA TYR A 200 -12.23 -8.74 8.89
C TYR A 200 -12.27 -10.25 8.61
N ILE A 201 -12.76 -11.00 9.60
CA ILE A 201 -12.83 -12.46 9.60
C ILE A 201 -14.22 -12.95 10.02
N LEU A 202 -14.70 -13.99 9.33
CA LEU A 202 -15.97 -14.67 9.59
C LEU A 202 -15.70 -15.99 10.32
N LEU A 203 -16.27 -16.13 11.51
CA LEU A 203 -16.25 -17.36 12.31
C LEU A 203 -17.68 -17.86 12.54
N ASP A 204 -17.90 -19.18 12.55
CA ASP A 204 -19.22 -19.75 12.88
C ASP A 204 -19.50 -19.81 14.40
N GLU A 205 -20.68 -20.31 14.79
CA GLU A 205 -21.08 -20.51 16.20
C GLU A 205 -20.16 -21.49 16.97
N GLN A 206 -19.33 -22.27 16.30
CA GLN A 206 -18.30 -23.14 16.89
C GLN A 206 -16.90 -22.50 16.82
N GLN A 207 -16.83 -21.20 16.48
CA GLN A 207 -15.62 -20.45 16.18
C GLN A 207 -14.73 -21.11 15.10
N GLN A 208 -15.29 -21.83 14.12
CA GLN A 208 -14.50 -22.34 13.00
C GLN A 208 -14.39 -21.28 11.89
N TYR A 209 -13.29 -21.33 11.14
CA TYR A 209 -13.05 -20.40 10.05
C TYR A 209 -14.06 -20.57 8.90
N VAL A 210 -14.68 -19.48 8.47
CA VAL A 210 -15.62 -19.43 7.34
C VAL A 210 -15.08 -18.55 6.21
N GLY A 211 -14.34 -17.49 6.52
CA GLY A 211 -13.68 -16.68 5.51
C GLY A 211 -13.02 -15.40 6.02
N THR A 212 -12.30 -14.72 5.12
CA THR A 212 -11.69 -13.40 5.33
C THR A 212 -12.24 -12.45 4.26
N VAL A 213 -12.62 -11.22 4.64
CA VAL A 213 -13.32 -10.27 3.74
C VAL A 213 -12.81 -8.83 3.87
N SER A 214 -12.82 -8.11 2.76
CA SER A 214 -12.56 -6.67 2.65
C SER A 214 -13.27 -6.09 1.41
N PRO A 215 -13.37 -4.76 1.23
CA PRO A 215 -14.20 -4.16 0.17
C PRO A 215 -13.93 -4.64 -1.27
N ARG A 216 -12.69 -5.07 -1.58
CA ARG A 216 -12.29 -5.55 -2.92
C ARG A 216 -11.86 -7.03 -2.96
N PHE A 217 -11.83 -7.75 -1.83
CA PHE A 217 -11.34 -9.13 -1.73
C PHE A 217 -12.20 -9.97 -0.78
N ALA A 218 -12.50 -11.21 -1.16
CA ALA A 218 -13.03 -12.22 -0.26
C ALA A 218 -12.30 -13.56 -0.43
N LEU A 219 -12.08 -14.28 0.68
CA LEU A 219 -11.72 -15.69 0.69
C LEU A 219 -12.82 -16.41 1.48
N LEU A 220 -13.72 -17.09 0.77
CA LEU A 220 -14.93 -17.70 1.35
C LEU A 220 -14.90 -19.21 1.23
N LYS A 221 -15.40 -19.90 2.26
CA LYS A 221 -15.56 -21.37 2.25
C LYS A 221 -16.39 -21.81 1.04
N ALA A 222 -15.92 -22.84 0.34
CA ALA A 222 -16.56 -23.34 -0.87
C ALA A 222 -18.04 -23.64 -0.60
N GLY A 223 -18.90 -23.20 -1.51
CA GLY A 223 -20.36 -23.20 -1.34
C GLY A 223 -20.98 -21.90 -0.80
N PHE A 224 -20.20 -20.90 -0.39
CA PHE A 224 -20.69 -19.58 0.08
C PHE A 224 -20.24 -18.41 -0.83
N GLU A 225 -19.79 -18.68 -2.05
CA GLU A 225 -19.25 -17.71 -3.00
C GLU A 225 -20.29 -16.64 -3.40
N ASP A 226 -21.57 -17.01 -3.43
CA ASP A 226 -22.70 -16.13 -3.75
C ASP A 226 -22.93 -15.01 -2.70
N GLU A 227 -22.29 -15.08 -1.52
CA GLU A 227 -22.35 -14.05 -0.46
C GLU A 227 -21.30 -12.93 -0.63
N ASP A 228 -20.33 -13.08 -1.55
CA ASP A 228 -19.20 -12.16 -1.75
C ASP A 228 -19.62 -10.68 -1.82
N SER A 229 -20.50 -10.31 -2.75
CA SER A 229 -20.91 -8.91 -2.93
C SER A 229 -21.49 -8.30 -1.65
N ARG A 230 -22.32 -9.05 -0.91
CA ARG A 230 -22.94 -8.57 0.33
C ARG A 230 -21.93 -8.41 1.47
N LEU A 231 -20.92 -9.27 1.53
CA LEU A 231 -19.86 -9.23 2.54
C LEU A 231 -18.81 -8.14 2.23
N ARG A 232 -18.53 -7.89 0.95
CA ARG A 232 -17.70 -6.76 0.50
C ARG A 232 -18.40 -5.43 0.74
N GLU A 233 -19.69 -5.33 0.44
CA GLU A 233 -20.53 -4.16 0.75
C GLU A 233 -20.53 -3.87 2.27
N LEU A 234 -20.81 -4.87 3.11
CA LEU A 234 -20.75 -4.72 4.57
C LEU A 234 -19.37 -4.29 5.08
N THR A 235 -18.27 -4.87 4.56
CA THR A 235 -16.91 -4.46 4.98
C THR A 235 -16.49 -3.11 4.42
N ALA A 236 -17.11 -2.62 3.34
CA ALA A 236 -16.99 -1.22 2.92
C ALA A 236 -17.70 -0.30 3.92
N THR A 237 -18.97 -0.56 4.27
CA THR A 237 -19.71 0.22 5.28
C THR A 237 -18.98 0.27 6.62
N LEU A 238 -18.46 -0.86 7.11
CA LEU A 238 -17.71 -0.93 8.37
C LEU A 238 -16.35 -0.22 8.33
N ASN A 239 -15.74 -0.07 7.15
CA ASN A 239 -14.53 0.72 6.97
C ASN A 239 -14.86 2.21 6.96
N THR A 240 -15.80 2.65 6.12
CA THR A 240 -16.23 4.05 6.04
C THR A 240 -16.71 4.54 7.41
N GLN A 241 -17.54 3.79 8.12
CA GLN A 241 -17.96 4.14 9.49
C GLN A 241 -16.78 4.37 10.43
N ARG A 242 -15.70 3.56 10.36
CA ARG A 242 -14.49 3.82 11.17
C ARG A 242 -13.83 5.15 10.81
N TYR A 243 -13.81 5.55 9.55
CA TYR A 243 -13.21 6.83 9.15
C TYR A 243 -14.11 8.03 9.49
N GLU A 244 -15.44 7.87 9.44
CA GLU A 244 -16.41 8.85 9.95
C GLU A 244 -16.31 8.98 11.49
N ASP A 245 -16.17 7.86 12.20
CA ASP A 245 -15.91 7.82 13.65
C ASP A 245 -14.59 8.54 13.99
N ILE A 246 -13.51 8.32 13.24
CA ILE A 246 -12.24 9.05 13.44
C ILE A 246 -12.45 10.55 13.15
N ALA A 247 -13.01 10.91 11.99
CA ALA A 247 -13.22 12.29 11.57
C ALA A 247 -14.01 13.10 12.63
N SER A 248 -15.12 12.56 13.12
CA SER A 248 -15.98 13.20 14.12
C SER A 248 -15.34 13.39 15.51
N ASN A 249 -14.20 12.76 15.79
CA ASN A 249 -13.46 12.91 17.05
C ASN A 249 -12.19 13.78 16.95
N VAL A 250 -11.69 14.07 15.74
CA VAL A 250 -10.37 14.73 15.52
C VAL A 250 -10.40 15.91 14.54
N THR A 251 -11.59 16.28 14.04
CA THR A 251 -11.78 17.45 13.18
C THR A 251 -12.06 18.67 14.05
N HIS A 252 -11.17 19.66 14.03
CA HIS A 252 -11.36 20.92 14.74
C HIS A 252 -11.88 21.99 13.77
N GLU A 253 -13.13 22.41 13.97
CA GLU A 253 -13.74 23.57 13.31
C GLU A 253 -13.97 24.67 14.37
N TYR A 254 -13.62 25.92 14.04
CA TYR A 254 -13.70 27.06 14.97
C TYR A 254 -14.51 28.21 14.33
N GLU A 255 -15.47 28.75 15.09
CA GLU A 255 -16.31 29.89 14.69
C GLU A 255 -15.57 31.23 14.87
N GLN A 256 -14.66 31.30 15.85
CA GLN A 256 -13.73 32.41 16.05
C GLN A 256 -12.61 32.36 14.99
N PRO A 257 -11.96 33.50 14.69
CA PRO A 257 -10.69 33.50 13.96
C PRO A 257 -9.66 32.62 14.66
N VAL A 258 -8.81 31.93 13.89
CA VAL A 258 -7.70 31.14 14.43
C VAL A 258 -6.38 31.82 14.08
N ARG A 259 -5.59 32.15 15.10
CA ARG A 259 -4.20 32.58 14.98
C ARG A 259 -3.26 31.41 15.15
N ILE A 260 -2.42 31.19 14.16
CA ILE A 260 -1.20 30.40 14.27
C ILE A 260 -0.09 31.41 14.58
N ASN A 261 0.34 31.49 15.83
CA ASN A 261 1.29 32.46 16.35
C ASN A 261 2.74 31.97 16.19
N ASN A 262 3.69 32.91 16.11
CA ASN A 262 5.13 32.61 16.17
C ASN A 262 5.57 31.52 15.17
N VAL A 263 5.27 31.73 13.90
CA VAL A 263 5.64 30.83 12.80
C VAL A 263 6.42 31.56 11.73
N ARG A 264 7.19 30.80 10.95
CA ARG A 264 7.80 31.26 9.69
C ARG A 264 6.96 30.75 8.52
N ILE A 265 6.78 31.56 7.49
CA ILE A 265 6.15 31.10 6.24
C ILE A 265 7.25 30.74 5.25
N PHE A 266 7.14 29.58 4.60
CA PHE A 266 7.91 29.30 3.39
C PHE A 266 7.31 30.05 2.19
N ASP A 267 8.05 30.98 1.59
CA ASP A 267 7.66 31.61 0.32
C ASP A 267 8.24 30.83 -0.88
N PRO A 268 7.41 30.14 -1.68
CA PRO A 268 7.85 29.39 -2.86
C PRO A 268 8.37 30.30 -4.00
N LYS A 269 8.16 31.62 -3.93
CA LYS A 269 8.64 32.59 -4.93
C LYS A 269 10.07 33.04 -4.64
N SER A 270 10.44 33.22 -3.37
CA SER A 270 11.81 33.54 -2.95
C SER A 270 12.67 32.31 -2.63
N LEU A 271 12.05 31.14 -2.44
CA LEU A 271 12.68 29.91 -1.93
C LEU A 271 13.29 30.09 -0.53
N SER A 272 12.63 30.88 0.34
CA SER A 272 13.13 31.19 1.68
C SER A 272 12.01 31.24 2.72
N LEU A 273 12.40 31.12 3.99
CA LEU A 273 11.50 31.43 5.11
C LEU A 273 11.39 32.95 5.36
N THR A 274 10.28 33.37 5.94
CA THR A 274 10.11 34.72 6.51
C THR A 274 10.83 34.87 7.87
N ASP A 275 10.90 36.12 8.34
CA ASP A 275 10.97 36.39 9.79
C ASP A 275 9.72 35.82 10.50
N PRO A 276 9.75 35.60 11.84
CA PRO A 276 8.60 35.13 12.60
C PRO A 276 7.38 36.07 12.51
N VAL A 277 6.21 35.50 12.27
CA VAL A 277 4.91 36.18 12.09
C VAL A 277 3.78 35.40 12.79
N SER A 278 2.61 36.02 12.87
CA SER A 278 1.34 35.32 13.06
C SER A 278 0.64 35.13 11.71
N VAL A 279 0.00 33.98 11.47
CA VAL A 279 -0.99 33.80 10.40
C VAL A 279 -2.38 33.71 11.04
N VAL A 280 -3.36 34.45 10.51
CA VAL A 280 -4.75 34.42 10.97
C VAL A 280 -5.64 33.90 9.85
N MET A 281 -6.51 32.94 10.19
CA MET A 281 -7.55 32.41 9.31
C MET A 281 -8.94 32.58 9.92
N THR A 282 -9.97 32.52 9.08
CA THR A 282 -11.38 32.50 9.51
C THR A 282 -12.17 31.66 8.51
N GLY A 283 -12.80 30.58 8.98
CA GLY A 283 -13.28 29.53 8.09
C GLY A 283 -12.15 28.97 7.23
N ASP A 284 -12.36 28.86 5.93
CA ASP A 284 -11.38 28.34 4.96
C ASP A 284 -10.32 29.34 4.50
N THR A 285 -10.35 30.60 4.94
CA THR A 285 -9.62 31.71 4.31
C THR A 285 -8.58 32.35 5.23
N ILE A 286 -7.37 32.63 4.71
CA ILE A 286 -6.32 33.41 5.39
C ILE A 286 -6.72 34.89 5.38
N THR A 287 -7.05 35.45 6.53
CA THR A 287 -7.57 36.81 6.69
C THR A 287 -6.49 37.84 7.02
N ALA A 288 -5.40 37.46 7.68
CA ALA A 288 -4.27 38.34 7.97
C ALA A 288 -2.94 37.60 8.13
N ILE A 289 -1.84 38.33 7.93
CA ILE A 289 -0.49 37.96 8.38
C ILE A 289 0.00 39.16 9.19
N GLU A 290 0.40 38.95 10.44
CA GLU A 290 0.66 40.00 11.44
C GLU A 290 1.98 39.75 12.19
N ASP A 291 2.41 40.70 13.01
CA ASP A 291 3.51 40.50 13.96
C ASP A 291 3.18 39.36 14.95
N VAL A 292 4.20 38.74 15.56
CA VAL A 292 4.05 37.74 16.61
C VAL A 292 3.44 38.35 17.88
N ARG A 293 2.39 37.73 18.43
CA ARG A 293 1.81 38.10 19.74
C ARG A 293 2.55 37.39 20.87
N SER A 294 2.65 38.06 22.02
CA SER A 294 3.31 37.53 23.23
C SER A 294 2.39 36.79 24.20
N ALA A 295 1.09 36.72 23.89
CA ALA A 295 0.06 36.02 24.65
C ALA A 295 -1.21 35.87 23.77
N PRO A 296 -2.12 34.94 24.11
CA PRO A 296 -3.48 34.88 23.55
C PRO A 296 -4.34 36.11 23.87
N SER A 297 -5.47 36.22 23.18
CA SER A 297 -6.55 37.17 23.49
C SER A 297 -7.92 36.49 23.43
N ASP A 298 -8.89 37.04 24.17
CA ASP A 298 -10.21 36.45 24.41
C ASP A 298 -11.15 36.45 23.18
N ASP A 299 -10.66 36.81 21.99
CA ASP A 299 -11.42 37.02 20.74
C ASP A 299 -10.99 36.13 19.56
N GLU A 300 -9.94 35.32 19.72
CA GLU A 300 -9.40 34.40 18.70
C GLU A 300 -8.96 33.07 19.34
N VAL A 301 -9.03 31.97 18.61
CA VAL A 301 -8.32 30.72 18.99
C VAL A 301 -6.84 30.92 18.70
N PHE A 302 -5.99 30.58 19.66
CA PHE A 302 -4.55 30.81 19.57
C PHE A 302 -3.80 29.48 19.58
N ILE A 303 -3.02 29.22 18.53
CA ILE A 303 -2.17 28.04 18.37
C ILE A 303 -0.72 28.53 18.34
N GLU A 304 0.11 28.14 19.31
CA GLU A 304 1.51 28.52 19.37
C GLU A 304 2.38 27.62 18.47
N GLY A 305 3.10 28.22 17.52
CA GLY A 305 3.96 27.51 16.56
C GLY A 305 5.41 27.31 16.98
N GLU A 306 5.83 27.82 18.15
CA GLU A 306 7.17 27.70 18.75
C GLU A 306 8.36 28.14 17.86
N GLY A 307 8.11 28.90 16.79
CA GLY A 307 9.10 29.33 15.79
C GLY A 307 9.23 28.41 14.58
N GLY A 308 8.38 27.37 14.48
CA GLY A 308 8.33 26.40 13.39
C GLY A 308 7.84 26.98 12.06
N THR A 309 7.82 26.13 11.02
CA THR A 309 7.54 26.54 9.64
C THR A 309 6.14 26.12 9.19
N LEU A 310 5.37 27.08 8.67
CA LEU A 310 4.20 26.83 7.84
C LEU A 310 4.59 26.69 6.37
N VAL A 311 4.14 25.60 5.75
CA VAL A 311 4.31 25.28 4.33
C VAL A 311 2.93 25.10 3.70
N ALA A 312 2.72 25.65 2.50
CA ALA A 312 1.49 25.41 1.75
C ALA A 312 1.30 23.93 1.42
N GLY A 313 0.05 23.46 1.42
CA GLY A 313 -0.29 22.05 1.29
C GLY A 313 0.33 21.32 0.10
N LEU A 314 0.77 20.07 0.33
CA LEU A 314 1.42 19.23 -0.67
C LEU A 314 0.42 18.57 -1.62
N TYR A 315 0.93 18.17 -2.79
CA TYR A 315 0.22 17.49 -3.87
C TYR A 315 0.89 16.16 -4.24
N ASP A 316 0.18 15.04 -4.10
CA ASP A 316 0.54 13.80 -4.81
C ASP A 316 -0.13 13.80 -6.18
N MET A 317 0.69 13.74 -7.23
CA MET A 317 0.23 13.78 -8.62
C MET A 317 -0.10 12.40 -9.20
N HIS A 318 0.11 11.32 -8.44
CA HIS A 318 -0.24 9.95 -8.81
C HIS A 318 -0.93 9.19 -7.67
N GLY A 319 -2.05 9.75 -7.20
CA GLY A 319 -2.91 9.08 -6.24
C GLY A 319 -3.77 7.99 -6.87
N HIS A 320 -4.13 6.99 -6.07
CA HIS A 320 -5.23 6.07 -6.33
C HIS A 320 -6.03 5.97 -5.01
N VAL A 321 -7.10 6.77 -4.91
CA VAL A 321 -7.62 7.23 -3.60
C VAL A 321 -8.81 6.38 -3.12
N GLY A 322 -8.90 6.24 -1.81
CA GLY A 322 -10.00 5.65 -1.04
C GLY A 322 -9.92 6.16 0.40
N ASP A 323 -10.89 5.86 1.25
CA ASP A 323 -11.04 6.42 2.61
C ASP A 323 -9.73 6.41 3.42
N ASN A 324 -8.96 5.31 3.35
CA ASN A 324 -7.66 5.16 4.00
C ASN A 324 -6.59 6.13 3.46
N GLN A 325 -6.49 6.23 2.13
CA GLN A 325 -5.52 7.11 1.48
C GLN A 325 -5.89 8.57 1.74
N ALA A 326 -7.18 8.91 1.74
CA ALA A 326 -7.66 10.26 1.97
C ALA A 326 -7.15 10.82 3.32
N ILE A 327 -7.47 10.16 4.43
CA ILE A 327 -7.06 10.62 5.77
C ILE A 327 -5.54 10.61 5.96
N MET A 328 -4.84 9.55 5.51
CA MET A 328 -3.39 9.46 5.68
C MET A 328 -2.62 10.47 4.84
N ASN A 329 -3.14 10.92 3.70
CA ASN A 329 -2.55 12.01 2.92
C ASN A 329 -2.64 13.33 3.68
N VAL A 330 -3.82 13.69 4.23
CA VAL A 330 -3.97 14.91 5.02
C VAL A 330 -3.03 14.91 6.22
N MET A 331 -2.91 13.80 6.97
CA MET A 331 -2.00 13.72 8.13
C MET A 331 -0.51 13.91 7.77
N ALA A 332 -0.15 13.62 6.52
CA ALA A 332 1.18 13.85 5.96
C ALA A 332 1.30 15.19 5.20
N GLY A 333 0.40 16.15 5.42
CA GLY A 333 0.42 17.48 4.81
C GLY A 333 0.03 17.52 3.33
N VAL A 334 -0.45 16.39 2.79
CA VAL A 334 -0.93 16.28 1.41
C VAL A 334 -2.41 16.62 1.37
N THR A 335 -2.71 17.87 1.03
CA THR A 335 -4.07 18.45 1.03
C THR A 335 -4.67 18.53 -0.38
N GLY A 336 -3.86 18.31 -1.42
CA GLY A 336 -4.31 18.13 -2.81
C GLY A 336 -3.84 16.79 -3.34
N ILE A 337 -4.64 16.17 -4.22
CA ILE A 337 -4.24 14.92 -4.88
C ILE A 337 -4.83 14.85 -6.28
N ARG A 338 -4.05 14.39 -7.26
CA ARG A 338 -4.60 13.97 -8.55
C ARG A 338 -4.81 12.47 -8.49
N ASP A 339 -6.08 12.04 -8.47
CA ASP A 339 -6.41 10.63 -8.65
C ASP A 339 -6.15 10.25 -10.10
N MET A 340 -5.34 9.21 -10.29
CA MET A 340 -4.86 8.71 -11.56
C MET A 340 -5.53 7.38 -11.94
N GLY A 341 -6.73 7.11 -11.44
CA GLY A 341 -7.67 6.13 -12.00
C GLY A 341 -8.49 5.42 -10.94
N ASN A 342 -9.81 5.61 -11.02
CA ASN A 342 -10.78 5.04 -10.10
C ASN A 342 -12.15 4.86 -10.80
N GLU A 343 -13.04 4.13 -10.14
CA GLU A 343 -14.45 4.01 -10.51
C GLU A 343 -15.17 5.34 -10.17
N ASP A 344 -15.86 5.98 -11.12
CA ASP A 344 -16.39 7.36 -10.95
C ASP A 344 -17.44 7.48 -9.84
N ASP A 345 -18.32 6.48 -9.68
CA ASP A 345 -19.32 6.47 -8.60
C ASP A 345 -18.64 6.39 -7.22
N VAL A 346 -17.58 5.58 -7.09
CA VAL A 346 -16.79 5.41 -5.86
C VAL A 346 -16.01 6.70 -5.54
N LEU A 347 -15.38 7.29 -6.55
CA LEU A 347 -14.60 8.52 -6.38
C LEU A 347 -15.50 9.73 -6.06
N SER A 348 -16.69 9.80 -6.65
CA SER A 348 -17.63 10.90 -6.43
C SER A 348 -18.32 10.83 -5.05
N ASP A 349 -18.64 9.63 -4.55
CA ASP A 349 -19.11 9.44 -3.17
C ASP A 349 -18.02 9.79 -2.14
N LEU A 350 -16.75 9.44 -2.40
CA LEU A 350 -15.63 9.85 -1.57
C LEU A 350 -15.45 11.38 -1.54
N ILE A 351 -15.52 12.05 -2.69
CA ILE A 351 -15.41 13.51 -2.79
C ILE A 351 -16.56 14.20 -2.03
N ASP A 352 -17.81 13.78 -2.23
CA ASP A 352 -18.96 14.35 -1.51
C ASP A 352 -18.84 14.17 0.01
N LYS A 353 -18.29 13.05 0.50
CA LYS A 353 -17.99 12.85 1.93
C LYS A 353 -16.87 13.75 2.45
N ILE A 354 -15.84 14.03 1.64
CA ILE A 354 -14.74 14.94 2.01
C ILE A 354 -15.24 16.39 2.04
N ASP A 355 -15.90 16.85 0.97
CA ASP A 355 -16.45 18.21 0.86
C ASP A 355 -17.43 18.51 2.02
N ARG A 356 -18.28 17.54 2.38
CA ARG A 356 -19.22 17.65 3.50
C ARG A 356 -18.59 17.48 4.90
N GLY A 357 -17.28 17.25 5.01
CA GLY A 357 -16.59 17.06 6.30
C GLY A 357 -16.92 15.75 7.02
N VAL A 358 -17.51 14.77 6.32
CA VAL A 358 -17.85 13.45 6.86
C VAL A 358 -16.63 12.54 6.88
N LEU A 359 -15.72 12.70 5.92
CA LEU A 359 -14.40 12.06 5.89
C LEU A 359 -13.29 13.10 5.82
N ILE A 360 -12.15 12.81 6.46
CA ILE A 360 -10.92 13.61 6.30
C ILE A 360 -10.26 13.21 4.98
N GLY A 361 -10.03 14.18 4.10
CA GLY A 361 -9.34 13.94 2.83
C GLY A 361 -8.84 15.20 2.12
N PRO A 362 -7.90 15.03 1.18
CA PRO A 362 -7.43 16.11 0.29
C PRO A 362 -8.50 16.46 -0.75
N THR A 363 -8.39 17.65 -1.34
CA THR A 363 -9.13 18.00 -2.55
C THR A 363 -8.65 17.15 -3.72
N ILE A 364 -9.57 16.46 -4.39
CA ILE A 364 -9.25 15.46 -5.43
C ILE A 364 -9.48 16.03 -6.84
N THR A 365 -8.43 16.08 -7.65
CA THR A 365 -8.51 16.31 -9.10
C THR A 365 -8.67 14.96 -9.83
N LYS A 366 -9.74 14.78 -10.61
CA LYS A 366 -10.09 13.48 -11.21
C LYS A 366 -9.43 13.24 -12.58
N SER A 367 -8.88 12.05 -12.81
CA SER A 367 -8.38 11.57 -14.11
C SER A 367 -9.19 10.39 -14.66
N GLY A 368 -9.72 10.52 -15.88
CA GLY A 368 -10.64 9.54 -16.47
C GLY A 368 -9.88 8.33 -17.02
N PHE A 369 -10.06 7.16 -16.41
CA PHE A 369 -9.19 6.00 -16.64
C PHE A 369 -9.70 5.10 -17.77
N ILE A 370 -9.03 5.14 -18.92
CA ILE A 370 -9.42 4.41 -20.14
C ILE A 370 -8.40 3.32 -20.46
N GLU A 371 -8.87 2.08 -20.59
CA GLU A 371 -8.07 0.89 -20.88
C GLU A 371 -8.59 0.17 -22.12
N GLY A 372 -7.70 -0.49 -22.87
CA GLY A 372 -8.09 -1.30 -24.04
C GLY A 372 -8.42 -2.75 -23.68
N VAL A 373 -9.19 -3.43 -24.52
CA VAL A 373 -9.57 -4.84 -24.29
C VAL A 373 -8.44 -5.81 -24.70
N SER A 374 -7.94 -6.59 -23.74
CA SER A 374 -6.98 -7.69 -23.93
C SER A 374 -7.06 -8.72 -22.79
N GLU A 375 -6.29 -9.80 -22.86
CA GLU A 375 -6.16 -10.76 -21.75
C GLU A 375 -5.44 -10.20 -20.50
N PHE A 376 -4.89 -8.98 -20.58
CA PHE A 376 -4.18 -8.27 -19.51
C PHE A 376 -4.84 -6.93 -19.10
N SER A 377 -6.09 -6.69 -19.50
CA SER A 377 -6.80 -5.45 -19.16
C SER A 377 -6.88 -5.21 -17.65
N ALA A 378 -6.75 -3.96 -17.22
CA ALA A 378 -7.06 -3.57 -15.84
C ALA A 378 -8.55 -3.77 -15.52
N ALA A 379 -8.84 -4.38 -14.37
CA ALA A 379 -10.22 -4.63 -13.91
C ALA A 379 -10.94 -3.38 -13.37
N THR A 380 -10.27 -2.22 -13.31
CA THR A 380 -10.75 -0.97 -12.70
C THR A 380 -10.82 0.20 -13.68
N GLY A 381 -10.61 -0.03 -14.98
CA GLY A 381 -10.66 1.00 -16.02
C GLY A 381 -11.83 0.83 -16.96
N GLU A 382 -12.33 1.93 -17.51
CA GLU A 382 -13.38 1.90 -18.53
C GLU A 382 -12.82 1.30 -19.83
N LEU A 383 -13.43 0.22 -20.29
CA LEU A 383 -12.90 -0.59 -21.40
C LEU A 383 -13.35 -0.06 -22.77
N ALA A 384 -12.38 0.20 -23.64
CA ALA A 384 -12.59 0.48 -25.06
C ALA A 384 -12.26 -0.75 -25.92
N ASP A 385 -13.27 -1.29 -26.59
CA ASP A 385 -13.15 -2.34 -27.62
C ASP A 385 -12.95 -1.77 -29.04
N SER A 386 -13.17 -0.47 -29.20
CA SER A 386 -13.28 0.24 -30.47
C SER A 386 -12.93 1.73 -30.30
N LYS A 387 -12.48 2.38 -31.38
CA LYS A 387 -12.15 3.82 -31.35
C LYS A 387 -13.38 4.67 -31.03
N GLU A 388 -14.53 4.30 -31.56
CA GLU A 388 -15.81 4.96 -31.32
C GLU A 388 -16.18 4.91 -29.83
N LYS A 389 -15.97 3.78 -29.15
CA LYS A 389 -16.15 3.65 -27.70
C LYS A 389 -15.09 4.41 -26.91
N ALA A 390 -13.83 4.40 -27.34
CA ALA A 390 -12.78 5.19 -26.70
C ALA A 390 -13.13 6.69 -26.69
N LEU A 391 -13.58 7.23 -27.85
CA LEU A 391 -14.04 8.61 -27.98
C LEU A 391 -15.33 8.90 -27.19
N GLU A 392 -16.21 7.92 -27.02
CA GLU A 392 -17.38 8.03 -26.13
C GLU A 392 -16.94 8.21 -24.68
N LEU A 393 -15.98 7.41 -24.20
CA LEU A 393 -15.44 7.53 -22.85
C LEU A 393 -14.78 8.89 -22.60
N VAL A 394 -14.05 9.44 -23.58
CA VAL A 394 -13.52 10.82 -23.51
C VAL A 394 -14.64 11.86 -23.31
N ARG A 395 -15.74 11.75 -24.06
CA ARG A 395 -16.91 12.64 -23.87
C ARG A 395 -17.57 12.45 -22.50
N ASN A 396 -17.78 11.20 -22.09
CA ASN A 396 -18.41 10.87 -20.81
C ASN A 396 -17.60 11.46 -19.63
N TYR A 397 -16.27 11.41 -19.67
CA TYR A 397 -15.42 12.02 -18.64
C TYR A 397 -15.45 13.56 -18.67
N ALA A 398 -15.50 14.20 -19.84
CA ALA A 398 -15.68 15.65 -19.94
C ALA A 398 -17.04 16.11 -19.39
N GLU A 399 -18.13 15.39 -19.69
CA GLU A 399 -19.46 15.67 -19.14
C GLU A 399 -19.51 15.49 -17.61
N LYS A 400 -18.65 14.63 -17.05
CA LYS A 400 -18.45 14.40 -15.61
C LYS A 400 -17.42 15.34 -14.95
N GLY A 401 -16.95 16.37 -15.66
CA GLY A 401 -16.05 17.40 -15.11
C GLY A 401 -14.65 16.92 -14.75
N TYR A 402 -14.12 15.90 -15.43
CA TYR A 402 -12.74 15.43 -15.24
C TYR A 402 -11.71 16.42 -15.80
N TRP A 403 -10.51 16.46 -15.20
CA TRP A 403 -9.43 17.37 -15.60
C TRP A 403 -8.61 16.82 -16.77
N GLN A 404 -8.43 15.50 -16.80
CA GLN A 404 -7.70 14.78 -17.84
C GLN A 404 -8.32 13.41 -18.09
N ILE A 405 -7.92 12.77 -19.19
CA ILE A 405 -7.98 11.31 -19.34
C ILE A 405 -6.60 10.69 -19.06
N LYS A 406 -6.57 9.48 -18.49
CA LYS A 406 -5.37 8.64 -18.35
C LYS A 406 -5.52 7.41 -19.25
N ILE A 407 -4.61 7.26 -20.20
CA ILE A 407 -4.50 6.10 -21.09
C ILE A 407 -3.69 4.99 -20.41
N TYR A 408 -4.10 3.73 -20.59
CA TYR A 408 -3.44 2.55 -20.00
C TYR A 408 -2.91 1.53 -21.02
N ASN A 409 -2.18 0.54 -20.49
CA ASN A 409 -1.21 -0.30 -21.20
C ASN A 409 -1.81 -1.17 -22.32
N SER A 410 -3.10 -1.49 -22.29
CA SER A 410 -3.76 -2.34 -23.30
C SER A 410 -4.48 -1.54 -24.39
N MET A 411 -4.47 -0.19 -24.31
CA MET A 411 -5.06 0.67 -25.33
C MET A 411 -4.43 0.45 -26.72
N ASN A 412 -5.22 0.62 -27.77
CA ASN A 412 -4.68 0.70 -29.12
C ASN A 412 -4.11 2.13 -29.36
N GLY A 413 -2.79 2.24 -29.46
CA GLY A 413 -2.10 3.52 -29.69
C GLY A 413 -2.53 4.24 -30.97
N ASP A 414 -2.97 3.53 -32.01
CA ASP A 414 -3.53 4.10 -33.24
C ASP A 414 -4.81 4.95 -33.02
N TRP A 415 -5.42 4.89 -31.83
CA TRP A 415 -6.62 5.67 -31.50
C TRP A 415 -6.30 6.96 -30.72
N VAL A 416 -5.07 7.10 -30.21
CA VAL A 416 -4.70 8.15 -29.26
C VAL A 416 -4.77 9.55 -29.88
N GLU A 417 -4.43 9.72 -31.16
CA GLU A 417 -4.50 11.02 -31.85
C GLU A 417 -5.94 11.57 -31.88
N ASP A 418 -6.92 10.73 -32.25
CA ASP A 418 -8.34 11.12 -32.19
C ASP A 418 -8.82 11.37 -30.75
N MET A 419 -8.36 10.56 -29.78
CA MET A 419 -8.74 10.71 -28.37
C MET A 419 -8.21 12.01 -27.76
N ALA A 420 -6.97 12.39 -28.07
CA ALA A 420 -6.37 13.64 -27.62
C ALA A 420 -7.02 14.86 -28.29
N ALA A 421 -7.24 14.80 -29.61
CA ALA A 421 -7.97 15.84 -30.32
C ALA A 421 -9.38 16.07 -29.73
N GLU A 422 -10.09 15.01 -29.34
CA GLU A 422 -11.40 15.11 -28.67
C GLU A 422 -11.29 15.63 -27.23
N ALA A 423 -10.31 15.18 -26.44
CA ALA A 423 -10.05 15.67 -25.08
C ALA A 423 -9.71 17.17 -25.05
N HIS A 424 -8.75 17.61 -25.88
CA HIS A 424 -8.36 19.01 -26.00
C HIS A 424 -9.51 19.89 -26.52
N ARG A 425 -10.34 19.38 -27.45
CA ARG A 425 -11.57 20.07 -27.92
C ARG A 425 -12.60 20.26 -26.81
N LEU A 426 -12.58 19.40 -25.78
CA LEU A 426 -13.44 19.46 -24.60
C LEU A 426 -12.79 20.19 -23.41
N GLY A 427 -11.53 20.62 -23.53
CA GLY A 427 -10.78 21.32 -22.49
C GLY A 427 -10.08 20.42 -21.47
N MET A 428 -10.10 19.11 -21.66
CA MET A 428 -9.35 18.15 -20.83
C MET A 428 -7.91 17.96 -21.35
N ARG A 429 -7.00 17.54 -20.45
CA ARG A 429 -5.64 17.10 -20.80
C ARG A 429 -5.58 15.59 -21.08
N VAL A 430 -4.47 15.12 -21.66
CA VAL A 430 -4.18 13.69 -21.84
C VAL A 430 -2.89 13.31 -21.15
N ALA A 431 -2.92 12.27 -20.32
CA ALA A 431 -1.71 11.68 -19.75
C ALA A 431 -1.74 10.16 -19.77
N GLY A 432 -0.67 9.54 -19.29
CA GLY A 432 -0.68 8.16 -18.85
C GLY A 432 0.47 7.32 -19.37
N HIS A 433 0.19 6.04 -19.55
CA HIS A 433 1.17 5.04 -19.96
C HIS A 433 1.47 5.18 -21.45
N VAL A 434 2.64 4.70 -21.87
CA VAL A 434 2.82 4.33 -23.28
C VAL A 434 2.09 2.98 -23.47
N PRO A 435 1.13 2.85 -24.40
CA PRO A 435 0.47 1.57 -24.65
C PRO A 435 1.48 0.53 -25.15
N ALA A 436 1.23 -0.75 -24.87
CA ALA A 436 2.16 -1.81 -25.23
C ALA A 436 2.41 -1.85 -26.75
N PHE A 437 3.67 -2.13 -27.13
CA PHE A 437 4.19 -2.10 -28.50
C PHE A 437 4.32 -0.70 -29.15
N TYR A 438 3.94 0.38 -28.47
CA TYR A 438 4.18 1.77 -28.90
C TYR A 438 5.39 2.41 -28.18
N ARG A 439 5.80 3.60 -28.62
CA ARG A 439 6.89 4.39 -28.03
C ARG A 439 6.40 5.75 -27.51
N ALA A 440 7.10 6.29 -26.51
CA ALA A 440 6.81 7.62 -25.94
C ALA A 440 6.73 8.73 -27.01
N ASP A 441 7.65 8.74 -27.99
CA ASP A 441 7.64 9.69 -29.12
C ASP A 441 6.27 9.73 -29.82
N GLN A 442 5.68 8.57 -30.12
CA GLN A 442 4.40 8.47 -30.82
C GLN A 442 3.24 9.00 -29.98
N MET A 443 3.31 8.88 -28.65
CA MET A 443 2.28 9.39 -27.75
C MET A 443 2.38 10.91 -27.56
N ILE A 444 3.60 11.46 -27.60
CA ILE A 444 3.85 12.91 -27.68
C ILE A 444 3.33 13.46 -29.02
N GLU A 445 3.67 12.81 -30.14
CA GLU A 445 3.18 13.17 -31.48
C GLU A 445 1.65 13.06 -31.61
N ALA A 446 1.03 12.10 -30.93
CA ALA A 446 -0.42 11.94 -30.84
C ALA A 446 -1.11 12.86 -29.83
N GLY A 447 -0.39 13.77 -29.16
CA GLY A 447 -0.99 14.82 -28.31
C GLY A 447 -1.15 14.49 -26.83
N TYR A 448 -0.30 13.65 -26.23
CA TYR A 448 -0.15 13.64 -24.77
C TYR A 448 0.31 15.01 -24.26
N ASP A 449 -0.21 15.43 -23.10
CA ASP A 449 0.30 16.53 -22.31
C ASP A 449 1.37 16.09 -21.30
N GLU A 450 1.33 14.83 -20.88
CA GLU A 450 2.17 14.27 -19.81
C GLU A 450 2.40 12.76 -19.98
N LEU A 451 3.59 12.27 -19.65
CA LEU A 451 3.92 10.84 -19.58
C LEU A 451 4.06 10.38 -18.13
N THR A 452 3.50 9.22 -17.78
CA THR A 452 3.52 8.69 -16.40
C THR A 452 4.37 7.44 -16.24
N HIS A 453 5.10 7.35 -15.12
CA HIS A 453 6.12 6.37 -14.76
C HIS A 453 7.34 6.37 -15.69
N ILE A 454 8.53 6.64 -15.15
CA ILE A 454 9.77 6.76 -15.96
C ILE A 454 10.11 5.47 -16.72
N ASN A 455 9.69 4.30 -16.24
CA ASN A 455 9.88 3.05 -16.97
C ASN A 455 9.10 2.98 -18.29
N GLN A 456 7.95 3.65 -18.43
CA GLN A 456 7.18 3.66 -19.69
C GLN A 456 7.95 4.36 -20.82
N ILE A 457 8.76 5.36 -20.47
CA ILE A 457 9.67 6.02 -21.41
C ILE A 457 10.91 5.15 -21.66
N MET A 458 11.59 4.72 -20.58
CA MET A 458 12.90 4.04 -20.69
C MET A 458 12.82 2.64 -21.33
N LEU A 459 11.73 1.89 -21.13
CA LEU A 459 11.52 0.59 -21.79
C LEU A 459 11.45 0.74 -23.32
N GLY A 460 10.84 1.83 -23.81
CA GLY A 460 10.78 2.18 -25.24
C GLY A 460 12.15 2.50 -25.89
N TRP A 461 13.24 2.45 -25.12
CA TRP A 461 14.62 2.53 -25.60
C TRP A 461 15.42 1.21 -25.47
N VAL A 462 14.96 0.22 -24.68
CA VAL A 462 15.72 -1.04 -24.38
C VAL A 462 14.97 -2.34 -24.70
N LEU A 463 13.70 -2.27 -25.09
CA LEU A 463 12.90 -3.40 -25.54
C LEU A 463 12.83 -3.49 -27.07
N GLY A 464 12.63 -4.70 -27.58
CA GLY A 464 12.22 -4.95 -28.95
C GLY A 464 10.71 -4.72 -29.15
N PRO A 465 10.25 -4.51 -30.40
CA PRO A 465 8.85 -4.14 -30.69
C PRO A 465 7.82 -5.24 -30.37
N GLU A 466 8.25 -6.48 -30.17
CA GLU A 466 7.40 -7.63 -29.84
C GLU A 466 7.35 -7.94 -28.33
N GLU A 467 8.05 -7.17 -27.48
CA GLU A 467 8.18 -7.48 -26.04
C GLU A 467 7.06 -6.85 -25.20
N ASP A 468 6.10 -7.68 -24.77
CA ASP A 468 4.85 -7.24 -24.15
C ASP A 468 5.00 -6.68 -22.71
N THR A 469 4.82 -5.37 -22.58
CA THR A 469 4.86 -4.64 -21.31
C THR A 469 3.60 -4.80 -20.45
N ARG A 470 2.52 -5.44 -20.93
CA ARG A 470 1.30 -5.64 -20.12
C ARG A 470 1.52 -6.63 -18.96
N THR A 471 2.49 -7.53 -19.08
CA THR A 471 2.84 -8.49 -18.01
C THR A 471 3.68 -7.85 -16.88
N LEU A 472 4.14 -8.65 -15.91
CA LEU A 472 5.14 -8.25 -14.90
C LEU A 472 6.50 -7.84 -15.52
N PHE A 473 6.75 -8.18 -16.79
CA PHE A 473 7.98 -7.86 -17.50
C PHE A 473 8.29 -6.36 -17.57
N ARG A 474 7.29 -5.46 -17.50
CA ARG A 474 7.51 -4.01 -17.40
C ARG A 474 8.29 -3.57 -16.15
N ILE A 475 8.42 -4.44 -15.14
CA ILE A 475 9.20 -4.18 -13.93
C ILE A 475 10.52 -4.96 -13.99
N THR A 476 10.51 -6.26 -14.30
CA THR A 476 11.74 -7.08 -14.33
C THR A 476 12.63 -6.80 -15.55
N GLY A 477 12.09 -6.22 -16.62
CA GLY A 477 12.85 -5.74 -17.78
C GLY A 477 13.71 -4.51 -17.49
N MET A 478 13.42 -3.74 -16.42
CA MET A 478 14.12 -2.48 -16.12
C MET A 478 15.62 -2.66 -15.86
N LYS A 479 16.08 -3.85 -15.44
CA LYS A 479 17.52 -4.14 -15.31
C LYS A 479 18.32 -3.92 -16.60
N ARG A 480 17.67 -3.93 -17.78
CA ARG A 480 18.29 -3.59 -19.07
C ARG A 480 18.71 -2.11 -19.19
N PHE A 481 18.31 -1.22 -18.28
CA PHE A 481 18.78 0.17 -18.32
C PHE A 481 20.28 0.29 -17.97
N VAL A 482 20.93 -0.75 -17.42
CA VAL A 482 22.38 -0.72 -17.16
C VAL A 482 23.23 -0.40 -18.40
N ASP A 483 22.81 -0.91 -19.58
CA ASP A 483 23.50 -0.70 -20.87
C ASP A 483 22.99 0.52 -21.66
N LEU A 484 22.10 1.35 -21.07
CA LEU A 484 21.48 2.47 -21.78
C LEU A 484 22.41 3.69 -21.86
N ASP A 485 22.91 3.98 -23.06
CA ASP A 485 23.53 5.26 -23.38
C ASP A 485 22.48 6.37 -23.55
N LEU A 486 22.46 7.31 -22.60
CA LEU A 486 21.58 8.49 -22.63
C LEU A 486 21.95 9.50 -23.73
N ASN A 487 23.14 9.40 -24.32
CA ASN A 487 23.56 10.26 -25.44
C ASN A 487 23.08 9.74 -26.80
N SER A 488 22.56 8.51 -26.86
CA SER A 488 22.12 7.90 -28.11
C SER A 488 20.93 8.64 -28.73
N ASP A 489 20.89 8.71 -30.07
CA ASP A 489 19.94 9.52 -30.84
C ASP A 489 18.47 9.32 -30.40
N LYS A 490 18.09 8.08 -30.06
CA LYS A 490 16.73 7.73 -29.58
C LYS A 490 16.37 8.44 -28.26
N VAL A 491 17.29 8.51 -27.30
CA VAL A 491 17.07 9.18 -26.00
C VAL A 491 17.05 10.68 -26.21
N GLN A 492 18.03 11.20 -26.97
CA GLN A 492 18.16 12.61 -27.27
C GLN A 492 16.94 13.15 -28.03
N HIS A 493 16.36 12.34 -28.92
CA HIS A 493 15.15 12.67 -29.67
C HIS A 493 13.91 12.73 -28.76
N THR A 494 13.61 11.68 -27.97
CA THR A 494 12.48 11.68 -27.02
C THR A 494 12.57 12.87 -26.05
N LEU A 495 13.73 13.10 -25.45
CA LEU A 495 13.93 14.22 -24.50
C LEU A 495 13.83 15.59 -25.18
N LYS A 496 14.16 15.70 -26.48
CA LYS A 496 13.92 16.94 -27.23
C LYS A 496 12.44 17.13 -27.54
N LEU A 497 11.71 16.08 -27.95
CA LEU A 497 10.26 16.15 -28.17
C LEU A 497 9.51 16.57 -26.90
N MET A 498 9.92 16.06 -25.73
CA MET A 498 9.33 16.47 -24.45
C MET A 498 9.56 17.96 -24.15
N ALA A 499 10.79 18.45 -24.31
CA ALA A 499 11.11 19.86 -24.08
C ALA A 499 10.49 20.81 -25.12
N ASP A 500 10.47 20.44 -26.40
CA ASP A 500 9.90 21.24 -27.50
C ASP A 500 8.38 21.45 -27.34
N ASN A 501 7.68 20.44 -26.83
CA ASN A 501 6.22 20.43 -26.71
C ASN A 501 5.70 20.71 -25.28
N ASN A 502 6.61 20.97 -24.32
CA ASN A 502 6.29 21.22 -22.90
C ASN A 502 5.61 20.03 -22.18
N ILE A 503 5.99 18.81 -22.57
CA ILE A 503 5.46 17.56 -22.00
C ILE A 503 5.92 17.44 -20.55
N ALA A 504 4.96 17.35 -19.62
CA ALA A 504 5.27 17.06 -18.22
C ALA A 504 5.64 15.57 -18.05
N HIS A 505 6.36 15.25 -16.99
CA HIS A 505 6.64 13.86 -16.64
C HIS A 505 6.36 13.61 -15.17
N ASP A 506 5.48 12.65 -14.92
CA ASP A 506 5.24 12.04 -13.62
C ASP A 506 6.13 10.79 -13.52
N PRO A 507 7.24 10.81 -12.77
CA PRO A 507 8.25 9.76 -12.87
C PRO A 507 7.97 8.57 -11.96
N THR A 508 7.16 8.75 -10.90
CA THR A 508 6.94 7.82 -9.79
C THR A 508 8.25 7.17 -9.30
N ALA A 509 9.25 7.99 -8.97
CA ALA A 509 10.60 7.53 -8.68
C ALA A 509 10.68 6.63 -7.44
N VAL A 510 9.78 6.81 -6.46
CA VAL A 510 9.72 6.06 -5.20
C VAL A 510 9.33 4.59 -5.37
N ILE A 511 8.35 4.27 -6.24
CA ILE A 511 8.00 2.87 -6.54
C ILE A 511 9.11 2.18 -7.32
N HIS A 512 9.84 2.92 -8.16
CA HIS A 512 11.04 2.39 -8.83
C HIS A 512 12.23 2.21 -7.87
N GLU A 513 12.42 3.09 -6.89
CA GLU A 513 13.42 2.88 -5.81
C GLU A 513 13.12 1.58 -5.06
N TYR A 514 11.87 1.36 -4.65
CA TYR A 514 11.49 0.12 -3.96
C TYR A 514 11.67 -1.11 -4.87
N ALA A 515 11.15 -1.07 -6.10
CA ALA A 515 11.22 -2.19 -7.04
C ALA A 515 12.66 -2.65 -7.30
N MET A 516 13.61 -1.72 -7.42
CA MET A 516 14.96 -1.99 -7.90
C MET A 516 15.99 -2.08 -6.78
N THR A 517 15.78 -1.42 -5.64
CA THR A 517 16.73 -1.39 -4.50
C THR A 517 16.27 -2.16 -3.26
N GLY A 518 14.99 -2.56 -3.17
CA GLY A 518 14.47 -3.33 -2.03
C GLY A 518 15.07 -4.73 -1.97
N ARG A 519 15.54 -5.16 -0.79
CA ARG A 519 16.20 -6.46 -0.56
C ARG A 519 15.73 -7.08 0.75
N ASN A 520 15.59 -8.41 0.78
CA ASN A 520 15.15 -9.15 1.96
C ASN A 520 16.12 -8.91 3.13
N GLY A 521 15.57 -8.60 4.31
CA GLY A 521 16.29 -8.26 5.54
C GLY A 521 16.72 -6.79 5.65
N ILE A 522 16.63 -6.01 4.57
CA ILE A 522 17.01 -4.60 4.54
C ILE A 522 15.75 -3.74 4.49
N THR A 523 15.61 -2.79 5.41
CA THR A 523 14.49 -1.82 5.37
C THR A 523 14.52 -1.04 4.05
N ASN A 524 13.41 -0.99 3.33
CA ASN A 524 13.27 -0.26 2.07
C ASN A 524 13.54 1.24 2.28
N PHE A 525 14.33 1.87 1.40
CA PHE A 525 14.83 3.25 1.58
C PHE A 525 13.70 4.25 1.85
N ALA A 526 12.58 4.13 1.13
CA ALA A 526 11.44 5.04 1.21
C ALA A 526 10.75 5.15 2.58
N VAL A 527 10.97 4.20 3.49
CA VAL A 527 10.29 4.16 4.79
C VAL A 527 11.24 4.31 6.00
N ARG A 528 12.56 4.35 5.77
CA ARG A 528 13.58 4.21 6.84
C ARG A 528 13.47 5.23 7.97
N ASP A 529 13.07 6.46 7.66
CA ASP A 529 13.06 7.56 8.63
C ASP A 529 11.86 7.52 9.59
N TYR A 530 10.84 6.71 9.31
CA TYR A 530 9.58 6.69 10.08
C TYR A 530 9.08 5.28 10.42
N ILE A 531 9.67 4.22 9.86
CA ILE A 531 9.12 2.86 9.95
C ILE A 531 8.97 2.34 11.38
N ASP A 532 9.86 2.73 12.29
CA ASP A 532 9.85 2.24 13.68
C ASP A 532 8.64 2.74 14.48
N HIS A 533 7.95 3.79 14.01
CA HIS A 533 6.68 4.28 14.56
C HIS A 533 5.46 3.46 14.09
N MET A 534 5.60 2.63 13.05
CA MET A 534 4.48 1.91 12.40
C MET A 534 4.17 0.56 13.09
N PRO A 535 2.95 0.01 12.95
CA PRO A 535 2.61 -1.33 13.45
C PRO A 535 3.52 -2.45 12.92
N ILE A 536 3.69 -3.52 13.71
CA ILE A 536 4.71 -4.55 13.49
C ILE A 536 4.66 -5.23 12.11
N SER A 537 3.47 -5.45 11.52
CA SER A 537 3.37 -6.07 10.18
C SER A 537 3.85 -5.13 9.08
N VAL A 538 3.73 -3.80 9.29
CA VAL A 538 4.29 -2.77 8.41
C VAL A 538 5.82 -2.81 8.51
N GLN A 539 6.37 -2.85 9.73
CA GLN A 539 7.82 -2.98 9.96
C GLN A 539 8.43 -4.26 9.35
N ARG A 540 7.68 -5.38 9.39
CA ARG A 540 8.10 -6.64 8.74
C ARG A 540 7.98 -6.54 7.22
N SER A 541 6.89 -6.01 6.68
CA SER A 541 6.69 -5.82 5.24
C SER A 541 7.75 -4.89 4.63
N ALA A 542 8.13 -3.84 5.35
CA ALA A 542 9.18 -2.90 4.99
C ALA A 542 10.59 -3.50 4.83
N LYS A 543 10.80 -4.76 5.22
CA LYS A 543 12.07 -5.51 5.07
C LYS A 543 11.97 -6.64 4.06
N SER A 544 10.92 -6.65 3.23
CA SER A 544 10.73 -7.55 2.09
C SER A 544 11.13 -6.86 0.79
N ALA A 545 11.76 -7.58 -0.12
CA ALA A 545 11.96 -7.14 -1.50
C ALA A 545 10.63 -7.19 -2.29
N MET A 546 10.48 -6.31 -3.27
CA MET A 546 9.38 -6.38 -4.23
C MET A 546 9.61 -7.50 -5.25
N LEU A 547 10.82 -7.56 -5.83
CA LEU A 547 11.20 -8.51 -6.87
C LEU A 547 11.97 -9.71 -6.32
N ASN A 548 11.92 -10.82 -7.04
CA ASN A 548 12.82 -11.95 -6.81
C ASN A 548 14.12 -11.74 -7.58
N VAL A 549 15.16 -11.24 -6.91
CA VAL A 549 16.52 -11.14 -7.45
C VAL A 549 17.18 -12.52 -7.39
N ALA A 550 17.64 -13.04 -8.52
CA ALA A 550 18.13 -14.41 -8.65
C ALA A 550 19.59 -14.60 -8.19
N ASP A 551 20.45 -13.62 -8.45
CA ASP A 551 21.87 -13.64 -8.11
C ASP A 551 22.47 -12.22 -7.98
N GLU A 552 23.74 -12.16 -7.57
CA GLU A 552 24.51 -10.92 -7.35
C GLU A 552 24.65 -10.07 -8.62
N ALA A 553 24.72 -10.67 -9.81
CA ALA A 553 24.83 -9.94 -11.07
C ALA A 553 23.49 -9.34 -11.51
N GLU A 554 22.36 -10.01 -11.20
CA GLU A 554 21.04 -9.38 -11.33
C GLU A 554 20.83 -8.27 -10.30
N ASP A 555 21.35 -8.40 -9.08
CA ASP A 555 21.31 -7.36 -8.05
C ASP A 555 22.03 -6.08 -8.53
N GLU A 556 23.30 -6.22 -8.92
CA GLU A 556 24.11 -5.13 -9.50
C GLU A 556 23.40 -4.47 -10.70
N ALA A 557 22.79 -5.27 -11.59
CA ALA A 557 22.07 -4.76 -12.75
C ALA A 557 20.83 -3.93 -12.36
N TYR A 558 20.05 -4.34 -11.35
CA TYR A 558 18.93 -3.53 -10.86
C TYR A 558 19.41 -2.24 -10.17
N LEU A 559 20.48 -2.30 -9.37
CA LEU A 559 21.03 -1.11 -8.69
C LEU A 559 21.59 -0.08 -9.70
N ALA A 560 22.35 -0.54 -10.69
CA ALA A 560 22.88 0.31 -11.76
C ALA A 560 21.78 0.86 -12.68
N ALA A 561 20.73 0.06 -12.95
CA ALA A 561 19.57 0.51 -13.70
C ALA A 561 18.72 1.55 -12.93
N TYR A 562 18.65 1.49 -11.60
CA TYR A 562 18.01 2.53 -10.80
C TYR A 562 18.84 3.82 -10.79
N GLN A 563 20.18 3.73 -10.73
CA GLN A 563 21.02 4.91 -10.96
C GLN A 563 20.76 5.49 -12.36
N LYS A 564 20.55 4.66 -13.40
CA LYS A 564 20.19 5.14 -14.74
C LYS A 564 18.85 5.89 -14.79
N ILE A 565 17.88 5.51 -13.95
CA ILE A 565 16.63 6.28 -13.78
C ILE A 565 16.97 7.68 -13.23
N LEU A 566 17.74 7.77 -12.13
CA LEU A 566 18.13 9.06 -11.56
C LEU A 566 18.93 9.92 -12.54
N ASP A 567 19.89 9.34 -13.27
CA ASP A 567 20.63 10.02 -14.36
C ASP A 567 19.68 10.59 -15.43
N THR A 568 18.62 9.85 -15.78
CA THR A 568 17.63 10.25 -16.79
C THR A 568 16.74 11.38 -16.29
N LEU A 569 16.30 11.31 -15.03
CA LEU A 569 15.48 12.35 -14.40
C LEU A 569 16.27 13.65 -14.17
N ALA A 570 17.57 13.56 -13.81
CA ALA A 570 18.46 14.72 -13.79
C ALA A 570 18.58 15.36 -15.19
N LEU A 571 18.81 14.56 -16.23
CA LEU A 571 18.87 15.05 -17.61
C LEU A 571 17.53 15.63 -18.12
N MET A 572 16.39 15.20 -17.60
CA MET A 572 15.10 15.84 -17.83
C MET A 572 15.00 17.20 -17.12
N HIS A 573 15.37 17.25 -15.84
CA HIS A 573 15.36 18.48 -15.05
C HIS A 573 16.29 19.56 -15.64
N GLU A 574 17.52 19.20 -16.03
CA GLU A 574 18.48 20.07 -16.74
C GLU A 574 17.93 20.66 -18.04
N ARG A 575 16.99 19.98 -18.70
CA ARG A 575 16.32 20.42 -19.93
C ARG A 575 15.09 21.28 -19.70
N GLY A 576 14.70 21.51 -18.43
CA GLY A 576 13.48 22.24 -18.08
C GLY A 576 12.19 21.44 -18.28
N ILE A 577 12.27 20.11 -18.41
CA ILE A 577 11.08 19.25 -18.42
C ILE A 577 10.44 19.30 -17.03
N LEU A 578 9.12 19.53 -16.99
CA LEU A 578 8.38 19.63 -15.72
C LEU A 578 8.21 18.23 -15.11
N LEU A 579 9.06 17.90 -14.15
CA LEU A 579 8.88 16.73 -13.28
C LEU A 579 7.80 17.03 -12.24
N VAL A 580 6.69 16.29 -12.26
CA VAL A 580 5.59 16.40 -11.28
C VAL A 580 5.72 15.26 -10.25
N PRO A 581 5.59 15.51 -8.93
CA PRO A 581 5.82 14.49 -7.91
C PRO A 581 4.57 13.62 -7.72
N GLY A 582 4.61 12.39 -8.21
CA GLY A 582 3.55 11.39 -8.04
C GLY A 582 4.10 10.10 -7.43
N THR A 583 3.30 9.35 -6.65
CA THR A 583 3.82 8.15 -5.96
C THR A 583 3.49 6.80 -6.61
N ASP A 584 2.25 6.57 -7.06
CA ASP A 584 1.68 5.23 -7.31
C ASP A 584 1.83 4.27 -6.09
N MET A 585 1.93 4.84 -4.88
CA MET A 585 2.06 4.10 -3.61
C MET A 585 1.05 4.57 -2.55
N GLY A 586 0.07 5.40 -2.93
CA GLY A 586 -0.97 5.93 -2.06
C GLY A 586 -0.58 7.21 -1.31
N GLY A 587 0.51 7.87 -1.70
CA GLY A 587 0.91 9.17 -1.19
C GLY A 587 1.43 9.17 0.24
N ALA A 588 0.99 10.17 1.00
CA ALA A 588 1.43 10.46 2.36
C ALA A 588 2.98 10.47 2.46
N PHE A 589 3.57 9.68 3.37
CA PHE A 589 5.02 9.61 3.55
C PHE A 589 5.81 9.11 2.32
N TYR A 590 5.17 8.45 1.34
CA TYR A 590 5.83 8.13 0.07
C TYR A 590 6.02 9.37 -0.81
N LEU A 591 5.14 10.39 -0.70
CA LEU A 591 5.34 11.67 -1.39
C LEU A 591 6.53 12.43 -0.79
N HIS A 592 6.69 12.40 0.55
CA HIS A 592 7.88 12.96 1.20
C HIS A 592 9.16 12.35 0.64
N ARG A 593 9.14 11.02 0.37
CA ARG A 593 10.26 10.36 -0.30
C ARG A 593 10.41 10.79 -1.76
N GLU A 594 9.34 10.91 -2.53
CA GLU A 594 9.39 11.36 -3.92
C GLU A 594 10.08 12.73 -4.04
N LEU A 595 9.81 13.65 -3.10
CA LEU A 595 10.46 14.96 -3.03
C LEU A 595 11.96 14.86 -2.64
N GLU A 596 12.36 13.96 -1.73
CA GLU A 596 13.79 13.66 -1.46
C GLU A 596 14.51 13.04 -2.68
N LEU A 597 13.78 12.34 -3.56
CA LEU A 597 14.34 11.85 -4.82
C LEU A 597 14.56 12.99 -5.82
N PHE A 598 13.84 14.11 -5.69
CA PHE A 598 14.06 15.30 -6.52
C PHE A 598 15.35 16.06 -6.11
N GLU A 599 15.77 15.96 -4.84
CA GLU A 599 17.10 16.46 -4.42
C GLU A 599 18.25 15.69 -5.08
N LYS A 600 18.13 14.36 -5.21
CA LYS A 600 19.14 13.50 -5.85
C LYS A 600 19.40 13.82 -7.32
N ILE A 601 18.48 14.53 -7.97
CA ILE A 601 18.54 14.89 -9.40
C ILE A 601 18.82 16.38 -9.64
N GLY A 602 19.16 17.13 -8.60
CA GLY A 602 19.73 18.48 -8.71
C GLY A 602 18.92 19.61 -8.06
N MET A 603 17.74 19.35 -7.50
CA MET A 603 16.97 20.37 -6.78
C MET A 603 17.51 20.57 -5.36
N THR A 604 17.33 21.76 -4.79
CA THR A 604 17.43 22.00 -3.34
C THR A 604 16.14 21.55 -2.62
N ALA A 605 16.20 21.32 -1.30
CA ALA A 605 15.03 21.05 -0.47
C ALA A 605 13.93 22.13 -0.64
N ALA A 606 14.30 23.41 -0.72
CA ALA A 606 13.37 24.50 -1.00
C ALA A 606 12.70 24.39 -2.40
N GLU A 607 13.44 24.00 -3.44
CA GLU A 607 12.88 23.76 -4.78
C GLU A 607 11.98 22.52 -4.81
N ALA A 608 12.32 21.47 -4.06
CA ALA A 608 11.47 20.28 -3.90
C ALA A 608 10.17 20.60 -3.14
N LEU A 609 10.24 21.38 -2.04
CA LEU A 609 9.07 21.90 -1.30
C LEU A 609 8.14 22.71 -2.21
N ARG A 610 8.71 23.67 -2.94
CA ARG A 610 7.99 24.46 -3.95
C ARG A 610 7.35 23.55 -4.99
N ARG A 611 8.10 22.55 -5.48
CA ARG A 611 7.62 21.63 -6.51
C ARG A 611 6.44 20.81 -6.01
N GLY A 612 6.51 20.30 -4.78
CA GLY A 612 5.44 19.54 -4.14
C GLY A 612 4.21 20.34 -3.71
N SER A 613 4.26 21.69 -3.73
CA SER A 613 3.16 22.56 -3.28
C SER A 613 2.74 23.57 -4.37
N TYR A 614 3.42 24.71 -4.44
CA TYR A 614 3.10 25.83 -5.32
C TYR A 614 3.06 25.45 -6.80
N ASP A 615 4.11 24.79 -7.31
CA ASP A 615 4.17 24.48 -8.75
C ASP A 615 3.03 23.52 -9.16
N MET A 616 2.61 22.57 -8.29
CA MET A 616 1.50 21.66 -8.59
C MET A 616 0.13 22.33 -8.46
N ALA A 617 -0.06 23.21 -7.48
CA ALA A 617 -1.26 24.06 -7.43
C ALA A 617 -1.39 24.89 -8.72
N GLN A 618 -0.30 25.47 -9.23
CA GLN A 618 -0.33 26.18 -10.52
C GLN A 618 -0.53 25.24 -11.72
N TYR A 619 0.04 24.03 -11.70
CA TYR A 619 -0.12 23.05 -12.77
C TYR A 619 -1.57 22.57 -12.93
N LEU A 620 -2.28 22.33 -11.81
CA LEU A 620 -3.69 21.94 -11.79
C LEU A 620 -4.66 23.12 -12.01
N GLY A 621 -4.21 24.35 -11.79
CA GLY A 621 -5.02 25.58 -11.91
C GLY A 621 -5.63 26.07 -10.59
N HIS A 622 -5.22 25.51 -9.46
CA HIS A 622 -5.65 25.82 -8.10
C HIS A 622 -5.01 27.14 -7.59
N THR A 623 -5.42 28.27 -8.19
CA THR A 623 -4.82 29.59 -7.95
C THR A 623 -5.07 30.18 -6.55
N GLU A 624 -6.16 29.77 -5.93
CA GLU A 624 -6.65 30.14 -4.60
C GLU A 624 -5.83 29.57 -3.43
N ARG A 625 -4.90 28.64 -3.69
CA ARG A 625 -4.05 27.96 -2.69
C ARG A 625 -2.62 27.77 -3.20
N GLY A 626 -1.84 26.87 -2.57
CA GLY A 626 -0.43 26.61 -2.94
C GLY A 626 0.59 27.67 -2.48
N SER A 627 0.14 28.72 -1.80
CA SER A 627 0.99 29.68 -1.07
C SER A 627 0.20 30.33 0.05
N ILE A 628 0.87 30.73 1.13
CA ILE A 628 0.25 31.32 2.32
C ILE A 628 0.22 32.85 2.14
N GLU A 629 -0.88 33.35 1.58
CA GLU A 629 -1.08 34.76 1.24
C GLU A 629 -2.49 35.22 1.68
N VAL A 630 -2.64 36.49 2.10
CA VAL A 630 -3.94 37.01 2.54
C VAL A 630 -4.96 36.97 1.40
N GLY A 631 -6.14 36.39 1.67
CA GLY A 631 -7.20 36.15 0.69
C GLY A 631 -7.07 34.83 -0.08
N LYS A 632 -6.06 34.00 0.21
CA LYS A 632 -6.02 32.59 -0.22
C LYS A 632 -6.67 31.67 0.82
N GLN A 633 -6.94 30.43 0.41
CA GLN A 633 -7.39 29.39 1.32
C GLN A 633 -6.30 29.05 2.35
N ALA A 634 -6.74 28.78 3.59
CA ALA A 634 -5.95 28.24 4.68
C ALA A 634 -5.69 26.75 4.43
N ASP A 635 -4.78 26.50 3.50
CA ASP A 635 -4.40 25.17 3.02
C ASP A 635 -2.88 24.98 3.19
N PHE A 636 -2.48 24.58 4.39
CA PHE A 636 -1.08 24.54 4.84
C PHE A 636 -0.87 23.56 6.00
N PHE A 637 0.39 23.24 6.30
CA PHE A 637 0.78 22.42 7.43
C PHE A 637 1.94 23.04 8.22
N LEU A 638 2.01 22.72 9.51
CA LEU A 638 3.04 23.17 10.45
C LEU A 638 4.04 22.05 10.74
N VAL A 639 5.33 22.36 10.60
CA VAL A 639 6.44 21.53 11.08
C VAL A 639 7.25 22.30 12.13
N PRO A 640 7.71 21.66 13.23
CA PRO A 640 8.56 22.34 14.22
C PRO A 640 9.96 22.74 13.71
N GLY A 641 10.40 22.21 12.57
CA GLY A 641 11.73 22.45 11.99
C GLY A 641 11.74 23.45 10.82
N ASP A 642 12.90 23.58 10.19
CA ASP A 642 13.08 24.27 8.91
C ASP A 642 13.22 23.22 7.78
N PRO A 643 12.16 23.01 6.97
CA PRO A 643 12.20 22.01 5.90
C PRO A 643 12.98 22.49 4.67
N THR A 644 13.42 23.76 4.62
CA THR A 644 14.25 24.30 3.51
C THR A 644 15.73 23.96 3.65
N GLU A 645 16.17 23.59 4.86
CA GLU A 645 17.54 23.13 5.17
C GLU A 645 17.62 21.59 5.31
N ASP A 646 16.57 20.92 5.83
CA ASP A 646 16.41 19.46 5.78
C ASP A 646 14.96 19.09 5.42
N LEU A 647 14.75 18.64 4.18
CA LEU A 647 13.44 18.27 3.65
C LEU A 647 12.71 17.22 4.51
N LYS A 648 13.45 16.39 5.27
CA LYS A 648 12.86 15.35 6.14
C LYS A 648 11.97 15.91 7.25
N ALA A 649 12.09 17.18 7.61
CA ALA A 649 11.22 17.82 8.59
C ALA A 649 9.72 17.76 8.23
N ILE A 650 9.36 17.54 6.95
CA ILE A 650 7.96 17.33 6.53
C ILE A 650 7.35 16.00 7.00
N LYS A 651 8.14 15.11 7.63
CA LYS A 651 7.63 13.88 8.27
C LYS A 651 7.10 14.13 9.70
N THR A 652 7.51 15.22 10.34
CA THR A 652 7.17 15.57 11.74
C THR A 652 6.13 16.69 11.78
N ILE A 653 4.97 16.47 11.16
CA ILE A 653 3.89 17.49 11.06
C ILE A 653 3.10 17.54 12.37
N ALA A 654 2.99 18.74 12.94
CA ALA A 654 2.28 18.99 14.20
C ALA A 654 0.81 19.39 13.98
N MET A 655 0.49 20.08 12.87
CA MET A 655 -0.85 20.55 12.54
C MET A 655 -1.03 20.65 11.03
N VAL A 656 -2.25 20.40 10.54
CA VAL A 656 -2.66 20.60 9.14
C VAL A 656 -3.96 21.38 9.10
N ALA A 657 -4.01 22.44 8.29
CA ALA A 657 -5.20 23.21 7.97
C ALA A 657 -5.57 22.98 6.50
N THR A 658 -6.84 22.63 6.23
CA THR A 658 -7.39 22.54 4.87
C THR A 658 -8.93 22.59 4.93
N GLN A 659 -9.57 23.16 3.91
CA GLN A 659 -11.04 23.19 3.78
C GLN A 659 -11.77 23.77 5.02
N GLY A 660 -11.15 24.73 5.72
CA GLY A 660 -11.69 25.34 6.94
C GLY A 660 -11.58 24.50 8.21
N ARG A 661 -10.90 23.35 8.15
CA ARG A 661 -10.71 22.40 9.24
C ARG A 661 -9.24 22.35 9.66
N ILE A 662 -9.02 22.14 10.96
CA ILE A 662 -7.71 21.91 11.55
C ILE A 662 -7.64 20.47 12.09
N TYR A 663 -6.49 19.83 11.88
CA TYR A 663 -6.20 18.48 12.36
C TYR A 663 -4.82 18.45 13.01
N PHE A 664 -4.68 17.74 14.12
CA PHE A 664 -3.40 17.45 14.76
C PHE A 664 -3.05 15.97 14.52
N PRO A 665 -2.06 15.63 13.67
CA PRO A 665 -1.79 14.23 13.31
C PRO A 665 -1.52 13.32 14.51
N THR A 666 -0.98 13.87 15.60
CA THR A 666 -0.77 13.22 16.90
C THR A 666 -2.05 12.63 17.53
N GLU A 667 -3.21 13.21 17.28
CA GLU A 667 -4.51 12.67 17.72
C GLU A 667 -5.01 11.52 16.83
N VAL A 668 -4.62 11.52 15.55
CA VAL A 668 -5.11 10.61 14.51
C VAL A 668 -4.25 9.35 14.38
N TYR A 669 -2.93 9.48 14.46
CA TYR A 669 -1.96 8.38 14.33
C TYR A 669 -2.26 7.16 15.25
N PRO A 670 -2.67 7.33 16.52
CA PRO A 670 -3.05 6.20 17.38
C PRO A 670 -4.17 5.33 16.83
N SER A 671 -5.13 5.87 16.07
CA SER A 671 -6.22 5.12 15.42
C SER A 671 -5.75 4.17 14.31
N PHE A 672 -4.48 4.31 13.88
CA PHE A 672 -3.78 3.45 12.92
C PHE A 672 -2.65 2.65 13.59
N GLY A 673 -2.51 2.71 14.92
CA GLY A 673 -1.39 2.12 15.65
C GLY A 673 -0.03 2.75 15.33
N ILE A 674 -0.02 3.97 14.76
CA ILE A 674 1.19 4.75 14.51
C ILE A 674 1.53 5.52 15.79
N GLN A 675 2.80 5.49 16.20
CA GLN A 675 3.31 6.35 17.26
C GLN A 675 3.49 7.78 16.71
N PRO A 676 2.96 8.84 17.36
CA PRO A 676 3.16 10.21 16.90
C PRO A 676 4.63 10.61 16.70
N PHE A 677 4.87 11.51 15.76
CA PHE A 677 6.20 12.03 15.42
C PHE A 677 6.56 13.33 16.16
N THR A 678 5.56 13.96 16.78
CA THR A 678 5.66 15.21 17.53
C THR A 678 4.44 15.32 18.46
N GLU A 679 4.43 16.32 19.34
CA GLU A 679 3.31 16.61 20.25
C GLU A 679 2.27 17.49 19.55
N VAL A 680 1.08 17.62 20.16
CA VAL A 680 0.09 18.63 19.74
C VAL A 680 0.62 20.02 20.17
N PRO A 681 0.56 21.06 19.31
CA PRO A 681 0.91 22.44 19.69
C PRO A 681 0.10 22.96 20.89
N GLU A 682 0.57 24.01 21.58
CA GLU A 682 -0.24 24.64 22.63
C GLU A 682 -1.41 25.40 21.98
N VAL A 683 -2.63 24.96 22.30
CA VAL A 683 -3.89 25.55 21.80
C VAL A 683 -4.65 26.19 22.97
N HIS A 684 -4.95 27.48 22.84
CA HIS A 684 -5.89 28.19 23.71
C HIS A 684 -7.16 28.51 22.95
N ILE A 685 -8.30 28.05 23.47
CA ILE A 685 -9.64 28.36 22.98
C ILE A 685 -10.27 29.36 23.99
N PRO A 686 -10.87 30.48 23.55
CA PRO A 686 -11.54 31.42 24.45
C PRO A 686 -12.84 30.85 25.06
N ASP A 687 -13.19 31.33 26.26
CA ASP A 687 -14.35 30.90 27.10
C ASP A 687 -15.74 31.16 26.47
#